data_AF-H0ZDT9-F1
#
_entry.id   AF-H0ZDT9-F1
#
_cell.length_a   1.000
_cell.length_b   1.000
_cell.length_c   1.000
_cell.angle_alpha   90.00
_cell.angle_beta   90.00
_cell.angle_gamma   90.00
#
_symmetry.space_group_name_H-M   'P 1'
#
loop_
_entity.id
_entity.type
_entity.pdbx_description
1 polymer ?
#
loop_
_entity_poly.entity_id
_entity_poly.type
_entity_poly.pdbx_seq_one_letter_code
_entity_poly.pdbx_strand_id
1 'polypeptide(L)'
;MTAAAAGAPSEPPGRASAARSPHGPCRAPPRPRPSQRAARRRPHGLPLRVRAENGPSRPPTQPSPRVLPARSASLRSLGVDAALLPLLWAPFNGKAYNLPSEKMADTATKPGQGASGRGPLVIGQQRESSPHSPHPIGEAQEKTWHLALQRRGGRVPIGQCCVRRGPMRGGAGLALSLSGAARRCRPFPPRSRSRRAPVPAMFVSDCRREFYDLIATQRVLLLVASDVDALCACKILQALFQCDHVQYTLVPVAGWQELETAFLEHKDQFKYFVLINCGANVDLLEILQPEEDTFFFVCDSHRPINVVNVYNDTQIKLLVKQDDDLDIPAYDDIFRDEEEEEEDSENESDGSEPLEKRRRFEEEVIERTMKRRQRREWEARRREILFDYEQYEYHGTSSAMVMFDLAWIMSKDLNDMLWWAIVGLTDQWVQEKITQMKYVTDIGILQRHVSRHNHRNEDEENSLSIDCMRIAFEYDLRLALYQHWSLYESLCNTCYTSASLKLWSVQGQKRLQEFLADMGLPLKQVKQKFNSMDMSLKENLREMIEESANKFGMKDLRVQTFSIHFGFKNKFSASDIVYATTSLMENIEKEGPETTNFIKALDSLSRGNLDKLHQGLDLAKKQLRAIQQTVASCICTNLVISQGPFLYCSLMEGTPDVKLFSKPVSLCLLSKYLLKSFVCSTKNKRCKLLPLVMAAPMDVEQGTVIMVGIPPETESSDKKNFFGRAFEKAAESTSSRTLHNHFEMSIIELKTEDRSKFLDALISLLS
;
A
#
# COMPACT_ATOMS: atom_id res chain seq x y z
N MET A 1 71.15 -57.28 -16.95
CA MET A 1 70.25 -57.67 -15.84
C MET A 1 70.59 -56.84 -14.61
N THR A 2 69.72 -56.08 -13.96
CA THR A 2 68.51 -55.34 -14.39
C THR A 2 68.11 -54.49 -13.16
N ALA A 3 68.45 -53.20 -13.13
CA ALA A 3 67.65 -52.06 -13.62
C ALA A 3 66.60 -51.60 -12.57
N ALA A 4 66.66 -50.41 -11.95
CA ALA A 4 66.81 -49.01 -12.43
C ALA A 4 65.47 -48.34 -12.80
N ALA A 5 65.20 -47.05 -12.54
CA ALA A 5 65.90 -46.04 -11.72
C ALA A 5 65.01 -44.81 -11.43
N ALA A 6 65.59 -43.83 -10.70
CA ALA A 6 65.17 -42.46 -10.40
C ALA A 6 64.55 -41.64 -11.58
N GLY A 7 63.91 -40.48 -11.35
CA GLY A 7 63.67 -39.74 -10.10
C GLY A 7 63.39 -38.24 -10.36
N ALA A 8 63.61 -37.37 -9.36
CA ALA A 8 63.38 -35.92 -9.46
C ALA A 8 64.67 -35.08 -9.23
N PRO A 9 64.78 -33.93 -9.92
CA PRO A 9 65.48 -32.73 -9.44
C PRO A 9 64.53 -31.51 -9.44
N SER A 10 64.38 -30.64 -8.43
CA SER A 10 65.32 -29.84 -7.61
C SER A 10 65.58 -28.41 -8.14
N GLU A 11 65.54 -27.43 -7.23
CA GLU A 11 66.12 -26.07 -7.37
C GLU A 11 67.68 -26.13 -7.45
N PRO A 12 68.51 -25.04 -7.38
CA PRO A 12 68.27 -23.57 -7.30
C PRO A 12 69.18 -22.81 -8.35
N PRO A 13 70.05 -21.77 -8.08
CA PRO A 13 70.01 -20.56 -7.21
C PRO A 13 70.43 -19.20 -7.88
N GLY A 14 70.12 -18.06 -7.24
CA GLY A 14 71.15 -17.08 -6.81
C GLY A 14 71.59 -15.82 -7.62
N ARG A 15 71.30 -14.64 -7.03
CA ARG A 15 72.17 -13.42 -6.82
C ARG A 15 72.48 -12.36 -7.93
N ALA A 16 72.38 -11.09 -7.47
CA ALA A 16 73.21 -9.89 -7.78
C ALA A 16 73.07 -9.15 -9.16
N SER A 17 73.22 -7.81 -9.29
CA SER A 17 73.34 -6.72 -8.28
C SER A 17 73.12 -5.26 -8.83
N ALA A 18 72.30 -4.48 -8.09
CA ALA A 18 72.48 -3.07 -7.64
C ALA A 18 72.79 -1.86 -8.59
N ALA A 19 71.93 -0.80 -8.50
CA ALA A 19 72.35 0.63 -8.51
C ALA A 19 71.28 1.62 -7.95
N ARG A 20 71.60 2.35 -6.87
CA ARG A 20 71.20 3.74 -6.43
C ARG A 20 69.77 4.27 -6.79
N SER A 21 68.76 4.42 -5.89
CA SER A 21 68.63 5.27 -4.67
C SER A 21 68.87 6.80 -4.87
N PRO A 22 68.26 7.75 -4.10
CA PRO A 22 67.37 7.61 -2.91
C PRO A 22 66.21 8.66 -2.71
N HIS A 23 65.39 8.47 -1.64
CA HIS A 23 64.52 9.45 -0.92
C HIS A 23 63.38 10.21 -1.67
N GLY A 24 62.30 10.71 -1.03
CA GLY A 24 61.83 10.66 0.37
C GLY A 24 60.42 11.31 0.52
N PRO A 25 59.66 11.10 1.63
CA PRO A 25 58.19 11.24 1.61
C PRO A 25 57.58 12.41 2.45
N CYS A 26 56.23 12.51 2.38
CA CYS A 26 55.26 12.93 3.42
C CYS A 26 54.51 14.30 3.35
N ARG A 27 53.22 14.19 3.74
CA ARG A 27 52.27 15.17 4.32
C ARG A 27 51.44 16.10 3.40
N ALA A 28 50.30 16.51 3.94
CA ALA A 28 49.13 17.06 3.25
C ALA A 28 48.90 18.57 3.52
N PRO A 29 48.12 19.27 2.66
CA PRO A 29 47.77 20.69 2.83
C PRO A 29 46.43 20.93 3.60
N PRO A 30 46.19 22.15 4.16
CA PRO A 30 45.07 22.43 5.07
C PRO A 30 43.94 23.34 4.50
N ARG A 31 42.93 23.63 5.35
CA ARG A 31 41.79 24.53 5.08
C ARG A 31 42.19 26.02 4.94
N PRO A 32 41.51 26.83 4.10
CA PRO A 32 41.75 28.28 3.97
C PRO A 32 40.72 29.18 4.69
N ARG A 33 41.19 30.30 5.27
CA ARG A 33 40.48 31.55 5.65
C ARG A 33 41.54 32.65 5.88
N PRO A 34 41.23 33.97 5.78
CA PRO A 34 40.78 34.66 4.58
C PRO A 34 41.51 36.02 4.37
N SER A 35 40.96 36.89 3.51
CA SER A 35 41.06 38.37 3.51
C SER A 35 41.98 39.12 2.51
N GLN A 36 41.29 39.84 1.61
CA GLN A 36 41.46 41.25 1.20
C GLN A 36 42.71 41.79 0.48
N ARG A 37 42.41 42.79 -0.38
CA ARG A 37 43.27 43.78 -1.09
C ARG A 37 44.10 43.27 -2.28
N ALA A 38 44.38 44.07 -3.32
CA ALA A 38 43.59 45.12 -4.00
C ALA A 38 44.33 45.64 -5.26
N ALA A 39 43.58 45.81 -6.36
CA ALA A 39 43.78 46.80 -7.44
C ALA A 39 44.97 46.70 -8.44
N ARG A 40 44.70 47.23 -9.65
CA ARG A 40 45.62 47.54 -10.79
C ARG A 40 46.13 46.31 -11.57
N ARG A 41 46.25 46.34 -12.92
CA ARG A 41 45.89 47.35 -13.95
C ARG A 41 45.67 46.67 -15.33
N ARG A 42 44.68 47.15 -16.11
CA ARG A 42 44.63 47.11 -17.61
C ARG A 42 45.31 48.41 -18.15
N PRO A 43 45.45 48.73 -19.48
CA PRO A 43 44.80 48.14 -20.67
C PRO A 43 45.67 48.04 -21.98
N HIS A 44 45.05 47.53 -23.05
CA HIS A 44 45.00 47.98 -24.48
C HIS A 44 43.91 47.06 -25.13
N GLY A 45 43.12 47.32 -26.18
CA GLY A 45 43.09 48.21 -27.36
C GLY A 45 42.65 47.29 -28.54
N LEU A 46 41.74 47.58 -29.49
CA LEU A 46 41.04 48.80 -29.97
C LEU A 46 39.60 48.46 -30.49
N PRO A 47 38.72 49.45 -30.77
CA PRO A 47 37.30 49.22 -31.14
C PRO A 47 36.81 49.87 -32.46
N LEU A 48 35.58 49.49 -32.85
CA LEU A 48 34.58 50.16 -33.71
C LEU A 48 33.19 49.67 -33.21
N ARG A 49 31.99 50.24 -33.43
CA ARG A 49 31.41 51.52 -33.96
C ARG A 49 29.90 51.50 -33.50
N VAL A 50 29.08 52.55 -33.41
CA VAL A 50 29.15 54.01 -33.73
C VAL A 50 28.13 54.80 -32.85
N ARG A 51 27.64 55.95 -33.35
CA ARG A 51 26.61 56.92 -32.86
C ARG A 51 25.27 56.35 -32.33
N ALA A 52 24.47 57.08 -31.53
CA ALA A 52 24.70 58.31 -30.73
C ALA A 52 23.51 58.63 -29.78
N GLU A 53 23.78 59.46 -28.76
CA GLU A 53 22.98 60.57 -28.18
C GLU A 53 21.44 60.47 -28.01
N ASN A 54 20.82 60.94 -26.92
CA ASN A 54 21.26 61.91 -25.90
C ASN A 54 20.78 61.55 -24.46
N GLY A 55 21.40 62.20 -23.46
CA GLY A 55 21.14 61.98 -22.03
C GLY A 55 20.27 63.07 -21.34
N PRO A 56 20.57 63.46 -20.08
CA PRO A 56 19.71 63.01 -18.99
C PRO A 56 19.35 64.10 -17.94
N SER A 57 18.67 63.68 -16.86
CA SER A 57 18.91 64.07 -15.44
C SER A 57 17.73 64.61 -14.57
N ARG A 58 17.27 63.72 -13.66
CA ARG A 58 17.12 63.93 -12.19
C ARG A 58 15.96 64.83 -11.64
N PRO A 59 15.68 64.78 -10.30
CA PRO A 59 14.34 64.96 -9.67
C PRO A 59 14.14 66.42 -9.14
N PRO A 60 13.04 66.83 -8.41
CA PRO A 60 12.19 66.03 -7.51
C PRO A 60 10.70 66.47 -7.33
N THR A 61 10.15 66.20 -6.14
CA THR A 61 8.94 66.75 -5.47
C THR A 61 7.53 66.22 -5.81
N GLN A 62 6.81 65.90 -4.72
CA GLN A 62 5.34 65.93 -4.59
C GLN A 62 4.82 67.38 -4.76
N PRO A 63 3.54 67.64 -5.14
CA PRO A 63 2.35 67.05 -4.49
C PRO A 63 1.10 66.80 -5.37
N SER A 64 0.05 66.31 -4.71
CA SER A 64 -1.36 66.38 -5.12
C SER A 64 -1.89 67.84 -4.98
N PRO A 65 -3.12 68.26 -5.43
CA PRO A 65 -4.35 67.45 -5.42
C PRO A 65 -5.50 67.81 -6.42
N ARG A 66 -6.65 67.12 -6.19
CA ARG A 66 -8.06 67.58 -6.28
C ARG A 66 -8.87 67.55 -7.61
N VAL A 67 -10.12 67.11 -7.41
CA VAL A 67 -11.39 67.46 -8.11
C VAL A 67 -11.57 66.87 -9.53
N LEU A 68 -12.51 65.95 -9.80
CA LEU A 68 -14.01 65.98 -9.73
C LEU A 68 -14.64 66.98 -10.75
N PRO A 69 -15.90 66.81 -11.23
CA PRO A 69 -16.99 66.01 -10.64
C PRO A 69 -17.93 65.24 -11.60
N ALA A 70 -18.92 64.56 -10.99
CA ALA A 70 -20.32 64.42 -11.49
C ALA A 70 -20.60 63.44 -12.67
N ARG A 71 -21.81 62.84 -12.78
CA ARG A 71 -23.08 63.04 -12.03
C ARG A 71 -23.99 61.77 -12.02
N SER A 72 -24.66 61.54 -10.88
CA SER A 72 -26.07 61.08 -10.66
C SER A 72 -26.74 60.03 -11.58
N ALA A 73 -27.61 59.12 -11.12
CA ALA A 73 -28.47 59.08 -9.91
C ALA A 73 -28.64 57.61 -9.41
N SER A 74 -28.82 57.24 -8.13
CA SER A 74 -29.80 57.65 -7.08
C SER A 74 -31.23 57.18 -7.40
N LEU A 75 -32.04 56.54 -6.54
CA LEU A 75 -32.07 56.22 -5.08
C LEU A 75 -32.66 54.79 -4.89
N ARG A 76 -33.04 54.17 -3.76
CA ARG A 76 -33.22 54.40 -2.28
C ARG A 76 -33.31 52.97 -1.65
N SER A 77 -33.14 52.62 -0.37
CA SER A 77 -32.55 53.22 0.86
C SER A 77 -32.67 52.18 2.03
N LEU A 78 -32.13 52.50 3.22
CA LEU A 78 -32.12 51.70 4.48
C LEU A 78 -31.05 50.59 4.48
N GLY A 79 -30.12 50.48 5.43
CA GLY A 79 -29.90 51.17 6.73
C GLY A 79 -29.79 50.11 7.86
N VAL A 80 -28.89 50.18 8.85
CA VAL A 80 -27.95 51.25 9.27
C VAL A 80 -26.67 50.64 9.91
N ASP A 81 -25.52 51.22 9.57
CA ASP A 81 -24.19 51.23 10.22
C ASP A 81 -23.45 49.94 10.67
N ALA A 82 -22.16 50.11 10.97
CA ALA A 82 -21.15 49.06 11.14
C ALA A 82 -20.10 49.40 12.21
N ALA A 83 -19.40 48.39 12.74
CA ALA A 83 -18.26 48.57 13.64
C ALA A 83 -17.16 47.48 13.45
N LEU A 84 -16.10 47.88 12.73
CA LEU A 84 -14.67 47.57 12.91
C LEU A 84 -14.20 46.20 13.49
N LEU A 85 -13.43 45.51 12.63
CA LEU A 85 -12.23 44.68 12.89
C LEU A 85 -11.16 45.37 13.80
N PRO A 86 -9.97 44.80 14.18
CA PRO A 86 -9.35 43.49 13.80
C PRO A 86 -8.55 42.69 14.89
N LEU A 87 -8.09 41.48 14.52
CA LEU A 87 -6.74 40.84 14.74
C LEU A 87 -6.16 40.36 16.11
N LEU A 88 -5.41 39.24 15.99
CA LEU A 88 -4.13 38.80 16.64
C LEU A 88 -4.04 38.19 18.07
N TRP A 89 -3.91 36.85 18.08
CA TRP A 89 -2.74 36.04 18.51
C TRP A 89 -2.06 36.21 19.91
N ALA A 90 -2.12 35.12 20.69
CA ALA A 90 -1.13 34.66 21.69
C ALA A 90 -1.00 35.48 23.02
N PRO A 91 -0.13 35.08 23.97
CA PRO A 91 -0.46 34.02 24.92
C PRO A 91 -0.37 34.43 26.40
N PHE A 92 -1.19 33.84 27.28
CA PHE A 92 -1.26 34.22 28.69
C PHE A 92 -0.20 33.54 29.58
N ASN A 93 0.49 34.35 30.40
CA ASN A 93 1.38 33.89 31.46
C ASN A 93 1.45 34.94 32.59
N GLY A 94 1.18 34.54 33.84
CA GLY A 94 1.18 35.40 35.05
C GLY A 94 0.38 34.71 36.16
N LYS A 95 0.88 34.47 37.37
CA LYS A 95 1.46 35.35 38.40
C LYS A 95 0.45 36.26 39.13
N ALA A 96 -0.05 35.69 40.23
CA ALA A 96 -0.40 36.27 41.53
C ALA A 96 -0.51 37.81 41.69
N TYR A 97 -1.64 38.23 42.28
CA TYR A 97 -1.76 39.41 43.14
C TYR A 97 -2.45 39.01 44.47
N ASN A 98 -2.48 39.92 45.44
CA ASN A 98 -2.63 39.59 46.87
C ASN A 98 -3.50 40.62 47.62
N LEU A 99 -4.12 40.21 48.74
CA LEU A 99 -4.84 41.05 49.74
C LEU A 99 -6.17 41.71 49.27
N PRO A 100 -7.06 42.20 50.19
CA PRO A 100 -6.95 42.29 51.66
C PRO A 100 -8.09 41.58 52.47
N SER A 101 -8.05 41.80 53.80
CA SER A 101 -8.75 41.13 54.92
C SER A 101 -10.17 41.60 55.26
N GLU A 102 -10.93 40.78 56.00
CA GLU A 102 -11.61 41.23 57.25
C GLU A 102 -11.87 40.08 58.28
N LYS A 103 -12.59 40.32 59.40
CA LYS A 103 -12.47 39.60 60.70
C LYS A 103 -13.77 39.09 61.35
N MET A 104 -13.69 37.99 62.11
CA MET A 104 -14.29 37.67 63.45
C MET A 104 -13.92 36.19 63.81
N ALA A 105 -13.41 35.79 64.98
CA ALA A 105 -13.92 35.81 66.37
C ALA A 105 -15.09 34.82 66.61
N ASP A 106 -15.15 33.90 67.60
CA ASP A 106 -14.20 33.39 68.64
C ASP A 106 -14.61 31.93 69.00
N THR A 107 -13.76 31.03 69.53
CA THR A 107 -13.57 30.80 70.99
C THR A 107 -12.58 29.63 71.29
N ALA A 108 -12.15 29.46 72.54
CA ALA A 108 -11.13 28.48 73.01
C ALA A 108 -11.74 27.08 73.35
N THR A 109 -11.00 25.98 73.60
CA THR A 109 -9.92 25.75 74.60
C THR A 109 -8.90 24.63 74.25
N LYS A 110 -7.88 24.42 75.11
CA LYS A 110 -6.74 23.47 74.99
C LYS A 110 -6.69 22.53 76.25
N PRO A 111 -5.57 21.81 76.58
CA PRO A 111 -5.09 20.56 75.98
C PRO A 111 -4.79 19.46 77.04
N GLY A 112 -4.19 18.33 76.63
CA GLY A 112 -3.52 17.36 77.51
C GLY A 112 -2.18 16.87 76.92
N GLN A 113 -1.21 16.49 77.76
CA GLN A 113 0.16 16.10 77.36
C GLN A 113 0.67 14.83 78.05
N GLY A 114 1.56 14.10 77.35
CA GLY A 114 2.64 13.28 77.94
C GLY A 114 2.39 11.78 78.14
N ALA A 115 3.41 10.96 78.43
CA ALA A 115 4.87 11.11 78.20
C ALA A 115 5.63 9.79 78.48
N SER A 116 6.59 9.41 77.63
CA SER A 116 7.62 8.34 77.84
C SER A 116 7.14 6.89 78.11
N GLY A 117 7.95 5.82 77.89
CA GLY A 117 9.24 5.71 77.20
C GLY A 117 10.02 4.42 77.54
N ARG A 118 11.11 4.16 76.80
CA ARG A 118 12.21 3.16 77.03
C ARG A 118 11.90 1.64 76.98
N GLY A 119 12.71 0.92 76.17
CA GLY A 119 13.51 -0.21 76.70
C GLY A 119 13.28 -1.62 76.10
N PRO A 120 14.34 -2.36 75.69
CA PRO A 120 14.25 -3.76 75.19
C PRO A 120 15.12 -4.78 75.96
N LEU A 121 15.02 -6.11 75.65
CA LEU A 121 16.11 -7.10 75.39
C LEU A 121 15.66 -8.60 75.52
N VAL A 122 16.51 -9.54 75.03
CA VAL A 122 16.54 -11.03 75.21
C VAL A 122 15.37 -11.81 74.53
N ILE A 123 15.50 -12.73 73.54
CA ILE A 123 16.38 -13.89 73.20
C ILE A 123 15.92 -15.25 73.81
N GLY A 124 15.72 -16.26 72.96
CA GLY A 124 15.45 -17.67 73.32
C GLY A 124 15.41 -18.57 72.06
N GLN A 125 15.78 -19.85 72.15
CA GLN A 125 16.05 -20.73 70.98
C GLN A 125 15.23 -22.03 70.91
N GLN A 126 14.97 -22.47 69.65
CA GLN A 126 14.92 -23.85 69.11
C GLN A 126 14.20 -25.00 69.84
N ARG A 127 13.38 -25.75 69.07
CA ARG A 127 13.56 -27.21 68.86
C ARG A 127 12.88 -27.71 67.58
N GLU A 128 13.17 -28.95 67.18
CA GLU A 128 12.92 -29.53 65.85
C GLU A 128 11.72 -30.50 65.80
N SER A 129 11.15 -30.74 64.61
CA SER A 129 11.03 -32.09 64.01
C SER A 129 10.22 -32.11 62.69
N SER A 130 10.62 -32.96 61.74
CA SER A 130 9.85 -33.43 60.56
C SER A 130 9.43 -34.92 60.80
N PRO A 131 8.75 -35.72 59.92
CA PRO A 131 8.96 -35.81 58.45
C PRO A 131 7.79 -36.30 57.53
N HIS A 132 8.12 -36.44 56.23
CA HIS A 132 7.61 -37.38 55.20
C HIS A 132 6.25 -37.23 54.47
N SER A 133 6.28 -37.76 53.25
CA SER A 133 5.27 -37.96 52.17
C SER A 133 5.33 -39.47 51.75
N PRO A 134 4.81 -40.03 50.60
CA PRO A 134 4.11 -39.45 49.43
C PRO A 134 2.96 -40.28 48.75
N HIS A 135 2.32 -39.69 47.70
CA HIS A 135 1.77 -40.36 46.48
C HIS A 135 0.52 -41.32 46.61
N PRO A 136 -0.08 -41.90 45.52
CA PRO A 136 -1.24 -41.30 44.83
C PRO A 136 -2.36 -42.30 44.36
N ILE A 137 -3.09 -41.99 43.26
CA ILE A 137 -4.00 -42.81 42.41
C ILE A 137 -5.51 -42.78 42.76
N GLY A 138 -6.38 -42.65 41.73
CA GLY A 138 -7.81 -43.02 41.79
C GLY A 138 -8.76 -42.23 40.86
N GLU A 139 -9.17 -42.82 39.73
CA GLU A 139 -10.29 -42.32 38.89
C GLU A 139 -11.61 -43.00 39.27
N ALA A 140 -12.75 -42.27 39.35
CA ALA A 140 -14.10 -42.84 39.18
C ALA A 140 -15.25 -41.80 39.04
N GLN A 141 -16.00 -41.93 37.95
CA GLN A 141 -17.48 -41.84 37.80
C GLN A 141 -18.31 -40.72 38.48
N GLU A 142 -18.73 -39.76 37.65
CA GLU A 142 -20.13 -39.41 37.31
C GLU A 142 -21.34 -39.72 38.24
N LYS A 143 -22.26 -38.73 38.29
CA LYS A 143 -23.73 -38.81 38.53
C LYS A 143 -24.16 -39.15 39.98
N THR A 144 -25.35 -38.76 40.48
CA THR A 144 -26.58 -38.26 39.84
C THR A 144 -27.35 -37.29 40.76
N TRP A 145 -28.15 -36.39 40.19
CA TRP A 145 -29.43 -35.98 40.80
C TRP A 145 -30.56 -36.07 39.75
N HIS A 146 -31.68 -36.71 40.12
CA HIS A 146 -32.95 -36.69 39.37
C HIS A 146 -33.74 -35.41 39.75
N LEU A 147 -34.85 -34.97 39.13
CA LEU A 147 -35.96 -35.59 38.36
C LEU A 147 -36.46 -34.59 37.27
N ALA A 148 -37.50 -34.84 36.44
CA ALA A 148 -37.92 -36.01 35.64
C ALA A 148 -39.27 -35.71 34.94
N LEU A 149 -39.38 -35.90 33.61
CA LEU A 149 -40.62 -36.22 32.85
C LEU A 149 -40.19 -36.57 31.40
N GLN A 150 -40.25 -37.81 30.85
CA GLN A 150 -41.30 -38.85 30.79
C GLN A 150 -42.39 -38.47 29.74
N ARG A 151 -42.72 -39.19 28.65
CA ARG A 151 -42.47 -40.53 27.98
C ARG A 151 -42.70 -40.32 26.44
N ARG A 152 -42.51 -41.20 25.45
CA ARG A 152 -41.89 -42.54 25.15
C ARG A 152 -41.64 -42.52 23.62
N GLY A 153 -40.61 -43.11 23.00
CA GLY A 153 -40.31 -44.55 22.90
C GLY A 153 -41.24 -45.24 21.87
N GLY A 154 -40.83 -45.79 20.72
CA GLY A 154 -39.49 -45.99 20.14
C GLY A 154 -38.94 -47.42 20.31
N ARG A 155 -38.39 -48.05 19.25
CA ARG A 155 -37.43 -49.18 19.28
C ARG A 155 -36.86 -49.54 17.90
N VAL A 156 -35.62 -50.02 17.90
CA VAL A 156 -34.92 -50.70 16.78
C VAL A 156 -35.22 -52.22 16.84
N PRO A 157 -34.94 -53.03 15.79
CA PRO A 157 -33.64 -53.74 15.82
C PRO A 157 -32.97 -54.03 14.44
N ILE A 158 -31.63 -54.03 14.46
CA ILE A 158 -30.68 -55.03 13.92
C ILE A 158 -30.94 -55.63 12.51
N GLY A 159 -29.95 -55.52 11.62
CA GLY A 159 -29.82 -56.40 10.45
C GLY A 159 -28.69 -56.04 9.49
N GLN A 160 -27.54 -56.72 9.57
CA GLN A 160 -26.56 -56.72 8.47
C GLN A 160 -26.98 -57.77 7.43
N CYS A 161 -27.10 -57.40 6.14
CA CYS A 161 -27.02 -58.39 5.07
C CYS A 161 -26.59 -57.80 3.71
N CYS A 162 -25.38 -58.19 3.31
CA CYS A 162 -24.94 -58.60 1.97
C CYS A 162 -25.63 -58.09 0.67
N VAL A 163 -24.80 -57.43 -0.16
CA VAL A 163 -24.44 -57.89 -1.54
C VAL A 163 -25.45 -57.71 -2.70
N ARG A 164 -25.03 -56.83 -3.64
CA ARG A 164 -25.24 -56.80 -5.12
C ARG A 164 -26.61 -56.38 -5.72
N ARG A 165 -26.45 -55.61 -6.81
CA ARG A 165 -27.15 -55.67 -8.12
C ARG A 165 -28.67 -55.97 -8.05
N GLY A 166 -29.51 -55.05 -8.50
CA GLY A 166 -29.63 -54.86 -9.94
C GLY A 166 -30.95 -54.16 -10.34
N PRO A 167 -31.19 -53.95 -11.64
CA PRO A 167 -31.62 -52.61 -12.07
C PRO A 167 -32.92 -52.57 -12.90
N MET A 168 -33.23 -51.35 -13.36
CA MET A 168 -34.06 -50.99 -14.53
C MET A 168 -35.59 -51.15 -14.45
N ARG A 169 -36.25 -49.98 -14.64
CA ARG A 169 -37.52 -49.76 -15.37
C ARG A 169 -38.83 -50.33 -14.76
N GLY A 170 -39.99 -49.69 -14.94
CA GLY A 170 -40.24 -48.35 -15.49
C GLY A 170 -41.67 -48.18 -16.05
N GLY A 171 -42.27 -46.99 -15.85
CA GLY A 171 -43.61 -46.63 -16.34
C GLY A 171 -44.78 -47.20 -15.51
N ALA A 172 -46.04 -46.78 -15.70
CA ALA A 172 -46.58 -45.60 -16.41
C ALA A 172 -48.06 -45.37 -15.99
N GLY A 173 -48.60 -44.16 -16.20
CA GLY A 173 -50.00 -43.78 -15.89
C GLY A 173 -50.08 -42.55 -14.98
N LEU A 174 -50.55 -41.37 -15.43
CA LEU A 174 -51.93 -40.95 -15.76
C LEU A 174 -52.81 -40.72 -14.50
N ALA A 175 -53.52 -39.59 -14.31
CA ALA A 175 -53.60 -38.32 -15.06
C ALA A 175 -54.27 -37.20 -14.21
N LEU A 176 -54.56 -36.03 -14.83
CA LEU A 176 -55.37 -34.89 -14.35
C LEU A 176 -54.68 -33.97 -13.30
N SER A 177 -54.38 -32.67 -13.51
CA SER A 177 -55.14 -31.47 -13.99
C SER A 177 -56.01 -30.85 -12.90
N LEU A 178 -56.10 -29.53 -12.64
CA LEU A 178 -55.63 -28.26 -13.25
C LEU A 178 -55.27 -27.25 -12.12
N SER A 179 -54.67 -26.06 -12.31
CA SER A 179 -53.72 -25.48 -13.30
C SER A 179 -53.35 -24.04 -12.86
N GLY A 180 -52.16 -23.51 -13.18
CA GLY A 180 -51.81 -22.10 -12.88
C GLY A 180 -50.52 -21.62 -13.57
N ALA A 181 -50.61 -20.54 -14.34
CA ALA A 181 -49.52 -19.95 -15.15
C ALA A 181 -49.01 -18.63 -14.54
N ALA A 182 -47.84 -18.08 -14.86
CA ALA A 182 -46.58 -18.61 -15.42
C ALA A 182 -45.54 -17.46 -15.47
N ARG A 183 -44.25 -17.80 -15.60
CA ARG A 183 -43.31 -17.23 -16.60
C ARG A 183 -42.05 -18.11 -16.65
N ARG A 184 -41.56 -18.40 -17.85
CA ARG A 184 -40.39 -19.30 -18.07
C ARG A 184 -39.20 -18.49 -18.57
N CYS A 185 -38.04 -18.67 -17.95
CA CYS A 185 -36.77 -18.50 -18.66
C CYS A 185 -36.58 -19.68 -19.64
N ARG A 186 -35.97 -19.43 -20.80
CA ARG A 186 -35.61 -20.51 -21.75
C ARG A 186 -34.20 -21.03 -21.40
N PRO A 187 -33.96 -22.35 -21.36
CA PRO A 187 -32.61 -22.88 -21.45
C PRO A 187 -32.02 -22.59 -22.84
N PHE A 188 -30.74 -22.23 -22.90
CA PHE A 188 -29.98 -22.24 -24.16
C PHE A 188 -29.70 -23.70 -24.60
N PRO A 189 -29.59 -23.98 -25.92
CA PRO A 189 -29.13 -25.28 -26.40
C PRO A 189 -27.63 -25.45 -26.11
N PRO A 190 -27.14 -26.68 -25.84
CA PRO A 190 -25.72 -26.92 -25.65
C PRO A 190 -24.96 -26.76 -26.97
N ARG A 191 -24.01 -25.81 -27.03
CA ARG A 191 -23.06 -25.72 -28.14
C ARG A 191 -22.17 -26.95 -28.17
N SER A 192 -22.07 -27.60 -29.33
CA SER A 192 -21.09 -28.66 -29.59
C SER A 192 -19.69 -28.06 -29.69
N ARG A 193 -18.96 -27.99 -28.57
CA ARG A 193 -17.53 -27.64 -28.58
C ARG A 193 -16.75 -28.68 -29.40
N SER A 194 -16.20 -28.25 -30.55
CA SER A 194 -15.04 -28.90 -31.15
C SER A 194 -13.89 -28.87 -30.13
N ARG A 195 -13.23 -30.00 -29.91
CA ARG A 195 -12.07 -30.06 -29.00
C ARG A 195 -10.79 -29.65 -29.74
N ARG A 196 -10.60 -28.34 -29.99
CA ARG A 196 -9.26 -27.77 -29.84
C ARG A 196 -8.94 -27.79 -28.34
N ALA A 197 -7.68 -27.98 -27.96
CA ALA A 197 -7.26 -27.88 -26.56
C ALA A 197 -7.18 -26.40 -26.18
N PRO A 198 -7.56 -25.99 -24.95
CA PRO A 198 -7.33 -24.62 -24.52
C PRO A 198 -5.83 -24.36 -24.47
N VAL A 199 -5.38 -23.26 -25.07
CA VAL A 199 -4.01 -22.75 -24.88
C VAL A 199 -3.85 -22.42 -23.39
N PRO A 200 -2.86 -23.00 -22.68
CA PRO A 200 -2.66 -22.70 -21.27
C PRO A 200 -2.18 -21.25 -21.09
N ALA A 201 -2.69 -20.57 -20.07
CA ALA A 201 -2.19 -19.26 -19.67
C ALA A 201 -0.76 -19.38 -19.11
N MET A 202 0.16 -18.53 -19.57
CA MET A 202 1.60 -18.75 -19.45
C MET A 202 2.20 -18.12 -18.18
N PHE A 203 1.76 -18.63 -17.04
CA PHE A 203 2.38 -18.34 -15.74
C PHE A 203 3.66 -19.15 -15.53
N VAL A 204 4.65 -18.54 -14.88
CA VAL A 204 5.88 -19.24 -14.46
C VAL A 204 5.51 -20.38 -13.50
N SER A 205 5.90 -21.61 -13.83
CA SER A 205 5.55 -22.82 -13.07
C SER A 205 6.62 -23.22 -12.07
N ASP A 206 7.89 -23.04 -12.44
CA ASP A 206 9.06 -23.24 -11.59
C ASP A 206 9.88 -21.94 -11.54
N CYS A 207 9.61 -21.08 -10.54
CA CYS A 207 10.30 -19.79 -10.36
C CYS A 207 11.82 -19.91 -10.20
N ARG A 208 12.35 -21.10 -9.92
CA ARG A 208 13.80 -21.33 -9.93
C ARG A 208 14.27 -21.58 -11.36
N ARG A 209 13.71 -22.56 -12.07
CA ARG A 209 14.23 -23.00 -13.37
C ARG A 209 13.84 -22.11 -14.55
N GLU A 210 12.65 -21.52 -14.50
CA GLU A 210 12.09 -20.68 -15.57
C GLU A 210 12.37 -19.18 -15.36
N PHE A 211 12.96 -18.80 -14.21
CA PHE A 211 13.31 -17.42 -13.89
C PHE A 211 14.74 -17.32 -13.33
N TYR A 212 14.96 -17.74 -12.08
CA TYR A 212 16.23 -17.42 -11.40
C TYR A 212 17.47 -18.04 -12.06
N ASP A 213 17.43 -19.33 -12.39
CA ASP A 213 18.54 -20.05 -13.03
C ASP A 213 18.87 -19.48 -14.43
N LEU A 214 17.90 -18.82 -15.11
CA LEU A 214 18.14 -18.12 -16.37
C LEU A 214 18.90 -16.80 -16.14
N ILE A 215 18.42 -15.96 -15.22
CA ILE A 215 18.99 -14.62 -15.01
C ILE A 215 20.29 -14.61 -14.19
N ALA A 216 20.56 -15.65 -13.39
CA ALA A 216 21.72 -15.70 -12.50
C ALA A 216 23.08 -15.65 -13.24
N THR A 217 23.10 -16.00 -14.54
CA THR A 217 24.30 -15.95 -15.38
C THR A 217 24.41 -14.69 -16.24
N GLN A 218 23.46 -13.75 -16.12
CA GLN A 218 23.22 -12.68 -17.08
C GLN A 218 23.35 -11.29 -16.45
N ARG A 219 23.37 -10.26 -17.31
CA ARG A 219 23.26 -8.86 -16.88
C ARG A 219 21.77 -8.46 -16.82
N VAL A 220 21.28 -8.06 -15.65
CA VAL A 220 19.84 -7.88 -15.37
C VAL A 220 19.50 -6.42 -15.08
N LEU A 221 18.47 -5.86 -15.74
CA LEU A 221 17.89 -4.57 -15.33
C LEU A 221 16.71 -4.83 -14.38
N LEU A 222 16.74 -4.20 -13.21
CA LEU A 222 15.73 -4.35 -12.16
C LEU A 222 14.95 -3.04 -12.02
N LEU A 223 13.75 -3.01 -12.61
CA LEU A 223 12.79 -1.91 -12.55
C LEU A 223 11.85 -2.13 -11.37
N VAL A 224 11.76 -1.16 -10.45
CA VAL A 224 11.02 -1.34 -9.19
C VAL A 224 10.10 -0.16 -8.93
N ALA A 225 8.80 -0.45 -8.77
CA ALA A 225 7.78 0.54 -8.43
C ALA A 225 8.02 1.16 -7.03
N SER A 226 7.51 2.39 -6.85
CA SER A 226 7.69 3.16 -5.61
C SER A 226 6.61 2.84 -4.56
N ASP A 227 6.56 1.58 -4.11
CA ASP A 227 5.72 1.09 -3.00
C ASP A 227 6.51 0.20 -2.02
N VAL A 228 5.98 -0.08 -0.81
CA VAL A 228 6.77 -0.76 0.24
C VAL A 228 6.84 -2.28 0.03
N ASP A 229 5.83 -2.88 -0.60
CA ASP A 229 5.89 -4.28 -1.05
C ASP A 229 6.96 -4.46 -2.14
N ALA A 230 7.08 -3.52 -3.08
CA ALA A 230 8.12 -3.50 -4.11
C ALA A 230 9.52 -3.31 -3.53
N LEU A 231 9.69 -2.39 -2.57
CA LEU A 231 10.94 -2.23 -1.82
C LEU A 231 11.31 -3.53 -1.11
N CYS A 232 10.36 -4.22 -0.47
CA CYS A 232 10.61 -5.48 0.22
C CYS A 232 10.96 -6.63 -0.73
N ALA A 233 10.23 -6.79 -1.84
CA ALA A 233 10.54 -7.74 -2.91
C ALA A 233 11.94 -7.50 -3.49
N CYS A 234 12.28 -6.24 -3.75
CA CYS A 234 13.60 -5.81 -4.18
C CYS A 234 14.69 -6.17 -3.15
N LYS A 235 14.50 -5.93 -1.85
CA LYS A 235 15.46 -6.33 -0.81
C LYS A 235 15.74 -7.84 -0.81
N ILE A 236 14.70 -8.67 -0.99
CA ILE A 236 14.84 -10.13 -1.04
C ILE A 236 15.65 -10.53 -2.28
N LEU A 237 15.27 -10.04 -3.46
CA LEU A 237 15.94 -10.37 -4.73
C LEU A 237 17.40 -9.85 -4.77
N GLN A 238 17.66 -8.64 -4.25
CA GLN A 238 19.01 -8.09 -4.09
C GLN A 238 19.90 -8.98 -3.22
N ALA A 239 19.36 -9.54 -2.13
CA ALA A 239 20.11 -10.43 -1.25
C ALA A 239 20.42 -11.78 -1.94
N LEU A 240 19.49 -12.33 -2.72
CA LEU A 240 19.75 -13.51 -3.56
C LEU A 240 20.85 -13.22 -4.61
N PHE A 241 20.72 -12.11 -5.35
CA PHE A 241 21.72 -11.67 -6.32
C PHE A 241 23.10 -11.43 -5.68
N GLN A 242 23.15 -10.92 -4.45
CA GLN A 242 24.41 -10.76 -3.71
C GLN A 242 25.04 -12.10 -3.35
N CYS A 243 24.26 -13.11 -2.95
CA CYS A 243 24.74 -14.46 -2.65
C CYS A 243 25.33 -15.16 -3.88
N ASP A 244 24.72 -15.00 -5.06
CA ASP A 244 25.14 -15.68 -6.30
C ASP A 244 25.97 -14.78 -7.25
N HIS A 245 26.31 -13.57 -6.80
CA HIS A 245 27.13 -12.57 -7.52
C HIS A 245 26.56 -12.14 -8.89
N VAL A 246 25.23 -12.14 -9.03
CA VAL A 246 24.51 -11.77 -10.26
C VAL A 246 24.73 -10.28 -10.57
N GLN A 247 25.07 -9.94 -11.81
CA GLN A 247 25.32 -8.56 -12.21
C GLN A 247 24.01 -7.86 -12.58
N TYR A 248 23.43 -7.10 -11.64
CA TYR A 248 22.21 -6.33 -11.87
C TYR A 248 22.43 -4.81 -11.87
N THR A 249 21.42 -4.05 -12.30
CA THR A 249 21.34 -2.59 -12.13
C THR A 249 19.92 -2.25 -11.70
N LEU A 250 19.79 -1.61 -10.52
CA LEU A 250 18.51 -1.19 -9.96
C LEU A 250 18.14 0.20 -10.49
N VAL A 251 16.95 0.31 -11.07
CA VAL A 251 16.33 1.58 -11.46
C VAL A 251 14.96 1.69 -10.78
N PRO A 252 14.78 2.62 -9.82
CA PRO A 252 13.47 2.91 -9.26
C PRO A 252 12.60 3.68 -10.25
N VAL A 253 11.30 3.38 -10.28
CA VAL A 253 10.31 4.07 -11.12
C VAL A 253 9.08 4.47 -10.29
N ALA A 254 8.58 5.69 -10.50
CA ALA A 254 7.38 6.23 -9.85
C ALA A 254 6.13 6.18 -10.75
N GLY A 255 6.30 5.86 -12.05
CA GLY A 255 5.23 5.80 -13.03
C GLY A 255 5.71 5.32 -14.41
N TRP A 256 4.76 5.21 -15.35
CA TRP A 256 4.99 4.70 -16.71
C TRP A 256 6.01 5.53 -17.50
N GLN A 257 5.95 6.86 -17.41
CA GLN A 257 6.88 7.72 -18.14
C GLN A 257 8.34 7.51 -17.73
N GLU A 258 8.60 7.24 -16.44
CA GLU A 258 9.94 6.89 -15.96
C GLU A 258 10.35 5.48 -16.38
N LEU A 259 9.41 4.53 -16.45
CA LEU A 259 9.64 3.16 -16.91
C LEU A 259 10.00 3.10 -18.40
N GLU A 260 9.22 3.78 -19.26
CA GLU A 260 9.50 3.93 -20.69
C GLU A 260 10.87 4.59 -20.92
N THR A 261 11.15 5.70 -20.21
CA THR A 261 12.43 6.41 -20.33
C THR A 261 13.60 5.51 -19.90
N ALA A 262 13.47 4.83 -18.76
CA ALA A 262 14.48 3.90 -18.26
C ALA A 262 14.70 2.71 -19.21
N PHE A 263 13.64 2.18 -19.83
CA PHE A 263 13.76 1.13 -20.83
C PHE A 263 14.53 1.61 -22.07
N LEU A 264 14.16 2.77 -22.63
CA LEU A 264 14.82 3.35 -23.80
C LEU A 264 16.30 3.68 -23.56
N GLU A 265 16.69 4.09 -22.34
CA GLU A 265 18.09 4.32 -21.96
C GLU A 265 18.94 3.03 -21.84
N HIS A 266 18.29 1.88 -21.62
CA HIS A 266 18.99 0.64 -21.22
C HIS A 266 18.77 -0.56 -22.16
N LYS A 267 17.82 -0.53 -23.10
CA LYS A 267 17.50 -1.68 -23.98
C LYS A 267 18.71 -2.20 -24.76
N ASP A 268 19.56 -1.32 -25.30
CA ASP A 268 20.78 -1.70 -26.04
C ASP A 268 21.84 -2.42 -25.16
N GLN A 269 21.65 -2.45 -23.84
CA GLN A 269 22.62 -2.90 -22.84
C GLN A 269 22.20 -4.14 -22.04
N PHE A 270 20.91 -4.52 -22.09
CA PHE A 270 20.31 -5.58 -21.27
C PHE A 270 19.25 -6.33 -22.09
N LYS A 271 19.24 -7.66 -22.01
CA LYS A 271 18.17 -8.51 -22.61
C LYS A 271 17.22 -9.09 -21.57
N TYR A 272 17.51 -8.92 -20.28
CA TYR A 272 16.75 -9.48 -19.18
C TYR A 272 16.28 -8.37 -18.24
N PHE A 273 14.98 -8.13 -18.25
CA PHE A 273 14.30 -7.12 -17.45
C PHE A 273 13.48 -7.82 -16.36
N VAL A 274 13.59 -7.32 -15.13
CA VAL A 274 12.77 -7.75 -14.00
C VAL A 274 11.98 -6.55 -13.52
N LEU A 275 10.66 -6.63 -13.60
CA LEU A 275 9.73 -5.60 -13.15
C LEU A 275 9.11 -6.04 -11.82
N ILE A 276 9.09 -5.15 -10.83
CA ILE A 276 8.51 -5.39 -9.51
C ILE A 276 7.40 -4.36 -9.23
N ASN A 277 6.18 -4.85 -9.01
CA ASN A 277 4.93 -4.08 -8.83
C ASN A 277 4.63 -3.06 -9.95
N CYS A 278 5.05 -3.37 -11.17
CA CYS A 278 4.65 -2.66 -12.39
C CYS A 278 4.63 -3.60 -13.61
N GLY A 279 3.88 -3.21 -14.64
CA GLY A 279 3.89 -3.85 -15.95
C GLY A 279 2.83 -4.94 -16.19
N ALA A 280 2.15 -5.49 -15.18
CA ALA A 280 1.20 -6.58 -15.43
C ALA A 280 -0.14 -6.13 -16.03
N ASN A 281 -0.61 -4.92 -15.70
CA ASN A 281 -1.96 -4.43 -16.02
C ASN A 281 -2.12 -3.71 -17.37
N VAL A 282 -1.04 -3.59 -18.16
CA VAL A 282 -1.02 -2.96 -19.50
C VAL A 282 -0.38 -3.90 -20.51
N ASP A 283 -0.58 -3.68 -21.82
CA ASP A 283 0.21 -4.42 -22.83
C ASP A 283 1.65 -3.92 -22.80
N LEU A 284 2.56 -4.76 -22.32
CA LEU A 284 3.96 -4.39 -22.12
C LEU A 284 4.75 -4.38 -23.44
N LEU A 285 4.28 -5.11 -24.48
CA LEU A 285 4.93 -5.19 -25.78
C LEU A 285 4.53 -4.00 -26.68
N GLU A 286 3.24 -3.63 -26.68
CA GLU A 286 2.73 -2.45 -27.40
C GLU A 286 3.42 -1.16 -26.93
N ILE A 287 3.57 -1.00 -25.60
CA ILE A 287 4.14 0.20 -24.98
C ILE A 287 5.67 0.28 -25.15
N LEU A 288 6.41 -0.79 -24.87
CA LEU A 288 7.88 -0.74 -24.87
C LEU A 288 8.52 -1.00 -26.24
N GLN A 289 7.82 -1.66 -27.16
CA GLN A 289 8.31 -2.06 -28.49
C GLN A 289 9.72 -2.69 -28.45
N PRO A 290 9.89 -3.81 -27.71
CA PRO A 290 11.17 -4.46 -27.48
C PRO A 290 11.69 -5.21 -28.71
N GLU A 291 12.98 -5.56 -28.69
CA GLU A 291 13.54 -6.54 -29.64
C GLU A 291 13.11 -7.96 -29.24
N GLU A 292 12.90 -8.86 -30.22
CA GLU A 292 12.32 -10.21 -30.03
C GLU A 292 13.07 -11.08 -29.00
N ASP A 293 14.38 -10.88 -28.82
CA ASP A 293 15.20 -11.63 -27.84
C ASP A 293 15.33 -10.95 -26.47
N THR A 294 14.49 -9.94 -26.20
CA THR A 294 14.31 -9.32 -24.89
C THR A 294 13.29 -10.07 -24.05
N PHE A 295 13.61 -10.36 -22.79
CA PHE A 295 12.76 -11.08 -21.85
C PHE A 295 12.34 -10.22 -20.65
N PHE A 296 11.06 -10.29 -20.28
CA PHE A 296 10.44 -9.54 -19.19
C PHE A 296 9.87 -10.46 -18.12
N PHE A 297 10.49 -10.47 -16.94
CA PHE A 297 9.98 -11.15 -15.75
C PHE A 297 9.17 -10.17 -14.90
N VAL A 298 7.87 -10.39 -14.82
CA VAL A 298 6.93 -9.45 -14.18
C VAL A 298 6.44 -10.03 -12.86
N CYS A 299 6.97 -9.51 -11.74
CA CYS A 299 6.52 -9.82 -10.38
C CYS A 299 5.66 -8.65 -9.88
N ASP A 300 4.38 -8.67 -10.22
CA ASP A 300 3.46 -7.57 -9.97
C ASP A 300 2.19 -8.05 -9.25
N SER A 301 1.74 -7.26 -8.28
CA SER A 301 0.50 -7.49 -7.55
C SER A 301 -0.73 -6.82 -8.18
N HIS A 302 -0.58 -5.87 -9.12
CA HIS A 302 -1.72 -5.23 -9.79
C HIS A 302 -2.56 -6.24 -10.60
N ARG A 303 -3.89 -6.07 -10.57
CA ARG A 303 -4.87 -6.89 -11.29
C ARG A 303 -5.98 -5.99 -11.88
N PRO A 304 -6.64 -6.39 -12.98
CA PRO A 304 -6.38 -7.58 -13.79
C PRO A 304 -5.01 -7.54 -14.48
N ILE A 305 -4.58 -8.69 -15.01
CA ILE A 305 -3.36 -8.80 -15.82
C ILE A 305 -3.79 -8.63 -17.27
N ASN A 306 -3.09 -7.80 -18.06
CA ASN A 306 -3.43 -7.62 -19.47
C ASN A 306 -3.36 -8.96 -20.22
N VAL A 307 -4.37 -9.25 -21.05
CA VAL A 307 -4.53 -10.55 -21.69
C VAL A 307 -3.40 -10.92 -22.65
N VAL A 308 -2.71 -9.94 -23.25
CA VAL A 308 -1.52 -10.18 -24.09
C VAL A 308 -0.35 -10.67 -23.24
N ASN A 309 -0.13 -10.06 -22.07
CA ASN A 309 0.89 -10.51 -21.11
C ASN A 309 0.64 -11.93 -20.59
N VAL A 310 -0.63 -12.38 -20.53
CA VAL A 310 -1.03 -13.71 -20.05
C VAL A 310 -0.85 -14.80 -21.12
N TYR A 311 -1.04 -14.44 -22.40
CA TYR A 311 -0.99 -15.38 -23.52
C TYR A 311 0.30 -15.33 -24.35
N ASN A 312 1.17 -14.34 -24.14
CA ASN A 312 2.52 -14.34 -24.70
C ASN A 312 3.41 -15.42 -24.05
N ASP A 313 3.91 -16.37 -24.84
CA ASP A 313 4.78 -17.46 -24.39
C ASP A 313 6.28 -17.18 -24.63
N THR A 314 6.62 -16.22 -25.50
CA THR A 314 8.00 -15.87 -25.87
C THR A 314 8.69 -14.98 -24.83
N GLN A 315 8.33 -13.70 -24.78
CA GLN A 315 9.10 -12.64 -24.11
C GLN A 315 8.67 -12.42 -22.65
N ILE A 316 7.37 -12.48 -22.36
CA ILE A 316 6.81 -12.18 -21.04
C ILE A 316 6.76 -13.45 -20.17
N LYS A 317 7.09 -13.29 -18.89
CA LYS A 317 7.17 -14.35 -17.88
C LYS A 317 6.56 -13.85 -16.58
N LEU A 318 5.28 -14.19 -16.35
CA LEU A 318 4.51 -13.72 -15.19
C LEU A 318 4.88 -14.50 -13.91
N LEU A 319 5.48 -13.80 -12.95
CA LEU A 319 5.84 -14.30 -11.62
C LEU A 319 4.66 -14.12 -10.66
N VAL A 320 3.56 -14.84 -10.93
CA VAL A 320 2.29 -14.77 -10.20
C VAL A 320 1.93 -16.14 -9.64
N LYS A 321 1.35 -16.18 -8.43
CA LYS A 321 0.88 -17.45 -7.84
C LYS A 321 -0.34 -17.98 -8.59
N GLN A 322 -0.29 -19.25 -8.94
CA GLN A 322 -1.40 -19.97 -9.61
C GLN A 322 -2.66 -20.11 -8.72
N ASP A 323 -2.55 -19.82 -7.42
CA ASP A 323 -3.66 -19.79 -6.46
C ASP A 323 -4.38 -18.42 -6.38
N ASP A 324 -3.89 -17.36 -7.04
CA ASP A 324 -4.67 -16.11 -7.19
C ASP A 324 -5.88 -16.40 -8.12
N ASP A 325 -7.08 -15.93 -7.75
CA ASP A 325 -8.29 -16.08 -8.56
C ASP A 325 -8.36 -14.96 -9.62
N LEU A 326 -7.97 -15.28 -10.87
CA LEU A 326 -7.62 -14.29 -11.89
C LEU A 326 -8.70 -14.00 -12.95
N ASP A 327 -9.82 -14.74 -12.97
CA ASP A 327 -10.98 -14.54 -13.89
C ASP A 327 -10.63 -14.36 -15.40
N ILE A 328 -9.56 -15.01 -15.89
CA ILE A 328 -8.97 -14.76 -17.22
C ILE A 328 -9.93 -15.17 -18.37
N PRO A 329 -10.21 -14.28 -19.35
CA PRO A 329 -10.97 -14.62 -20.56
C PRO A 329 -10.31 -15.70 -21.42
N ALA A 330 -11.12 -16.58 -22.02
CA ALA A 330 -10.60 -17.65 -22.87
C ALA A 330 -10.10 -17.10 -24.23
N TYR A 331 -8.90 -17.55 -24.65
CA TYR A 331 -8.22 -17.18 -25.90
C TYR A 331 -9.17 -17.02 -27.11
N ASP A 332 -9.96 -18.04 -27.45
CA ASP A 332 -10.90 -18.06 -28.60
C ASP A 332 -11.95 -16.91 -28.62
N ASP A 333 -12.24 -16.31 -27.45
CA ASP A 333 -13.20 -15.20 -27.31
C ASP A 333 -12.53 -13.81 -27.38
N ILE A 334 -11.19 -13.74 -27.39
CA ILE A 334 -10.40 -12.48 -27.37
C ILE A 334 -9.29 -12.38 -28.44
N PHE A 335 -8.81 -13.48 -29.00
CA PHE A 335 -7.84 -13.55 -30.09
C PHE A 335 -8.39 -14.38 -31.27
N ARG A 336 -7.83 -14.17 -32.46
CA ARG A 336 -8.24 -14.83 -33.70
C ARG A 336 -7.04 -15.01 -34.61
N ASP A 337 -7.01 -16.10 -35.36
CA ASP A 337 -5.94 -16.44 -36.30
C ASP A 337 -5.90 -15.42 -37.46
N GLU A 338 -4.77 -14.73 -37.69
CA GLU A 338 -4.63 -13.64 -38.67
C GLU A 338 -4.88 -14.09 -40.13
N GLU A 339 -4.73 -15.39 -40.42
CA GLU A 339 -5.07 -15.98 -41.71
C GLU A 339 -6.56 -15.80 -42.08
N GLU A 340 -7.47 -15.60 -41.11
CA GLU A 340 -8.88 -15.26 -41.35
C GLU A 340 -9.14 -13.75 -41.57
N GLU A 341 -8.09 -12.91 -41.52
CA GLU A 341 -8.17 -11.46 -41.71
C GLU A 341 -7.96 -11.05 -43.18
N GLU A 342 -6.97 -11.63 -43.88
CA GLU A 342 -6.56 -11.22 -45.24
C GLU A 342 -7.55 -11.62 -46.36
N GLU A 343 -8.30 -12.73 -46.19
CA GLU A 343 -9.23 -13.29 -47.20
C GLU A 343 -10.28 -12.29 -47.74
N ASP A 344 -10.60 -11.24 -46.99
CA ASP A 344 -11.74 -10.35 -47.27
C ASP A 344 -11.37 -9.11 -48.11
N SER A 345 -10.14 -9.05 -48.64
CA SER A 345 -9.52 -7.87 -49.27
C SER A 345 -9.52 -7.86 -50.82
N GLU A 346 -9.66 -8.99 -51.51
CA GLU A 346 -9.51 -9.06 -52.97
C GLU A 346 -10.82 -9.16 -53.79
N ASN A 347 -10.78 -8.49 -54.96
CA ASN A 347 -11.71 -8.56 -56.10
C ASN A 347 -13.14 -7.99 -55.93
N GLU A 348 -13.25 -6.65 -55.94
CA GLU A 348 -14.33 -5.95 -56.67
C GLU A 348 -13.95 -5.92 -58.17
N SER A 349 -14.35 -6.94 -58.94
CA SER A 349 -14.09 -7.02 -60.39
C SER A 349 -15.40 -7.23 -61.16
N ASP A 350 -15.91 -6.16 -61.76
CA ASP A 350 -17.17 -6.16 -62.51
C ASP A 350 -17.01 -6.86 -63.88
N GLY A 351 -17.44 -8.13 -63.95
CA GLY A 351 -17.35 -8.97 -65.14
C GLY A 351 -18.64 -9.75 -65.38
N SER A 352 -19.33 -9.47 -66.49
CA SER A 352 -20.68 -9.98 -66.76
C SER A 352 -20.66 -11.42 -67.31
N GLU A 353 -21.01 -12.41 -66.48
CA GLU A 353 -20.96 -13.85 -66.79
C GLU A 353 -22.33 -14.56 -66.54
N PRO A 354 -22.58 -15.76 -67.11
CA PRO A 354 -23.93 -16.23 -67.42
C PRO A 354 -24.74 -16.83 -66.24
N LEU A 355 -26.05 -16.97 -66.50
CA LEU A 355 -27.13 -17.11 -65.51
C LEU A 355 -27.00 -18.27 -64.50
N GLU A 356 -26.27 -19.35 -64.81
CA GLU A 356 -26.07 -20.46 -63.86
C GLU A 356 -24.98 -20.17 -62.82
N LYS A 357 -23.97 -19.35 -63.14
CA LYS A 357 -22.95 -18.92 -62.17
C LYS A 357 -23.55 -18.07 -61.05
N ARG A 358 -24.64 -17.35 -61.34
CA ARG A 358 -25.33 -16.46 -60.38
C ARG A 358 -25.68 -17.14 -59.06
N ARG A 359 -26.10 -18.41 -59.08
CA ARG A 359 -26.42 -19.15 -57.85
C ARG A 359 -25.21 -19.40 -56.95
N ARG A 360 -24.05 -19.75 -57.53
CA ARG A 360 -22.81 -19.89 -56.74
C ARG A 360 -22.33 -18.54 -56.22
N PHE A 361 -22.46 -17.49 -57.03
CA PHE A 361 -22.08 -16.13 -56.62
C PHE A 361 -23.01 -15.60 -55.51
N GLU A 362 -24.31 -15.90 -55.55
CA GLU A 362 -25.27 -15.64 -54.47
C GLU A 362 -24.90 -16.42 -53.20
N GLU A 363 -24.57 -17.71 -53.32
CA GLU A 363 -24.17 -18.59 -52.21
C GLU A 363 -22.84 -18.14 -51.57
N GLU A 364 -21.86 -17.74 -52.37
CA GLU A 364 -20.57 -17.18 -51.94
C GLU A 364 -20.71 -15.79 -51.29
N VAL A 365 -21.58 -14.92 -51.82
CA VAL A 365 -21.92 -13.62 -51.19
C VAL A 365 -22.68 -13.84 -49.87
N ILE A 366 -23.53 -14.85 -49.78
CA ILE A 366 -24.18 -15.25 -48.51
C ILE A 366 -23.12 -15.76 -47.52
N GLU A 367 -22.14 -16.55 -47.95
CA GLU A 367 -21.05 -17.02 -47.09
C GLU A 367 -20.14 -15.87 -46.62
N ARG A 368 -19.69 -14.98 -47.51
CA ARG A 368 -18.90 -13.78 -47.14
C ARG A 368 -19.68 -12.87 -46.19
N THR A 369 -20.97 -12.62 -46.43
CA THR A 369 -21.80 -11.82 -45.50
C THR A 369 -22.08 -12.54 -44.17
N MET A 370 -22.11 -13.87 -44.16
CA MET A 370 -22.18 -14.67 -42.93
C MET A 370 -20.85 -14.63 -42.14
N LYS A 371 -19.68 -14.76 -42.79
CA LYS A 371 -18.36 -14.54 -42.19
C LYS A 371 -18.26 -13.12 -41.58
N ARG A 372 -18.59 -12.08 -42.35
CA ARG A 372 -18.59 -10.67 -41.89
C ARG A 372 -19.57 -10.43 -40.72
N ARG A 373 -20.74 -11.07 -40.73
CA ARG A 373 -21.69 -11.02 -39.59
C ARG A 373 -21.11 -11.70 -38.35
N GLN A 374 -20.50 -12.87 -38.50
CA GLN A 374 -19.85 -13.59 -37.39
C GLN A 374 -18.68 -12.79 -36.80
N ARG A 375 -17.87 -12.12 -37.63
CA ARG A 375 -16.80 -11.20 -37.17
C ARG A 375 -17.39 -10.07 -36.32
N ARG A 376 -18.42 -9.36 -36.79
CA ARG A 376 -19.11 -8.30 -36.00
C ARG A 376 -19.74 -8.80 -34.71
N GLU A 377 -20.34 -10.00 -34.72
CA GLU A 377 -20.88 -10.62 -33.50
C GLU A 377 -19.77 -11.06 -32.52
N TRP A 378 -18.57 -11.38 -32.99
CA TRP A 378 -17.39 -11.67 -32.17
C TRP A 378 -16.75 -10.38 -31.64
N GLU A 379 -16.52 -9.36 -32.48
CA GLU A 379 -16.06 -8.02 -32.09
C GLU A 379 -16.95 -7.36 -31.02
N ALA A 380 -18.26 -7.62 -31.05
CA ALA A 380 -19.18 -7.18 -30.02
C ALA A 380 -18.95 -7.91 -28.69
N ARG A 381 -18.88 -9.25 -28.72
CA ARG A 381 -18.61 -10.07 -27.52
C ARG A 381 -17.23 -9.81 -26.93
N ARG A 382 -16.18 -9.69 -27.74
CA ARG A 382 -14.81 -9.36 -27.31
C ARG A 382 -14.78 -8.07 -26.49
N ARG A 383 -15.49 -7.03 -26.94
CA ARG A 383 -15.58 -5.74 -26.22
C ARG A 383 -16.41 -5.82 -24.94
N GLU A 384 -17.44 -6.67 -24.90
CA GLU A 384 -18.22 -6.96 -23.69
C GLU A 384 -17.33 -7.69 -22.66
N ILE A 385 -16.67 -8.77 -23.08
CA ILE A 385 -15.79 -9.62 -22.26
C ILE A 385 -14.57 -8.84 -21.72
N LEU A 386 -13.86 -8.09 -22.58
CA LEU A 386 -12.73 -7.27 -22.13
C LEU A 386 -13.20 -6.13 -21.22
N PHE A 387 -14.34 -5.50 -21.49
CA PHE A 387 -14.86 -4.47 -20.60
C PHE A 387 -15.19 -5.03 -19.20
N ASP A 388 -15.88 -6.17 -19.12
CA ASP A 388 -16.22 -6.81 -17.84
C ASP A 388 -14.95 -7.27 -17.08
N TYR A 389 -13.94 -7.78 -17.80
CA TYR A 389 -12.65 -8.19 -17.23
C TYR A 389 -11.87 -6.99 -16.66
N GLU A 390 -11.81 -5.89 -17.42
CA GLU A 390 -11.03 -4.70 -17.10
C GLU A 390 -11.80 -3.66 -16.26
N GLN A 391 -13.07 -3.92 -15.93
CA GLN A 391 -13.93 -2.99 -15.19
C GLN A 391 -13.40 -2.62 -13.81
N TYR A 392 -12.61 -3.50 -13.18
CA TYR A 392 -12.27 -3.43 -11.76
C TYR A 392 -10.78 -3.72 -11.50
N GLU A 393 -10.04 -2.69 -11.11
CA GLU A 393 -8.68 -2.79 -10.56
C GLU A 393 -8.70 -3.42 -9.16
N TYR A 394 -7.73 -4.27 -8.83
CA TYR A 394 -7.50 -4.81 -7.48
C TYR A 394 -6.04 -5.28 -7.33
N HIS A 395 -5.67 -5.83 -6.16
CA HIS A 395 -4.37 -6.46 -5.96
C HIS A 395 -4.47 -7.95 -5.62
N GLY A 396 -3.60 -8.75 -6.24
CA GLY A 396 -3.34 -10.15 -5.93
C GLY A 396 -2.36 -10.32 -4.75
N THR A 397 -1.64 -11.44 -4.72
CA THR A 397 -0.64 -11.71 -3.67
C THR A 397 0.54 -10.72 -3.69
N SER A 398 1.05 -10.37 -2.50
CA SER A 398 2.25 -9.52 -2.30
C SER A 398 3.47 -10.04 -3.06
N SER A 399 4.16 -9.14 -3.77
CA SER A 399 5.38 -9.44 -4.52
C SER A 399 6.54 -9.80 -3.59
N ALA A 400 6.59 -9.25 -2.37
CA ALA A 400 7.56 -9.64 -1.37
C ALA A 400 7.35 -11.09 -0.88
N MET A 401 6.10 -11.57 -0.83
CA MET A 401 5.83 -12.99 -0.55
C MET A 401 6.27 -13.91 -1.70
N VAL A 402 6.06 -13.52 -2.97
CA VAL A 402 6.51 -14.29 -4.15
C VAL A 402 8.04 -14.41 -4.16
N MET A 403 8.77 -13.31 -3.93
CA MET A 403 10.24 -13.33 -3.87
C MET A 403 10.77 -14.11 -2.66
N PHE A 404 10.05 -14.15 -1.54
CA PHE A 404 10.41 -14.98 -0.39
C PHE A 404 10.20 -16.48 -0.65
N ASP A 405 9.12 -16.87 -1.33
CA ASP A 405 8.90 -18.27 -1.71
C ASP A 405 9.99 -18.76 -2.68
N LEU A 406 10.47 -17.90 -3.59
CA LEU A 406 11.66 -18.19 -4.39
C LEU A 406 12.92 -18.40 -3.52
N ALA A 407 13.19 -17.51 -2.56
CA ALA A 407 14.31 -17.67 -1.63
C ALA A 407 14.22 -18.97 -0.82
N TRP A 408 13.01 -19.42 -0.48
CA TRP A 408 12.76 -20.69 0.19
C TRP A 408 12.96 -21.91 -0.72
N ILE A 409 12.48 -21.88 -1.97
CA ILE A 409 12.75 -22.90 -3.00
C ILE A 409 14.27 -23.04 -3.27
N MET A 410 15.01 -21.93 -3.18
CA MET A 410 16.47 -21.90 -3.28
C MET A 410 17.20 -22.34 -2.01
N SER A 411 16.51 -22.53 -0.87
CA SER A 411 17.09 -22.77 0.46
C SER A 411 18.05 -21.65 0.93
N LYS A 412 17.74 -20.39 0.58
CA LYS A 412 18.49 -19.18 0.93
C LYS A 412 17.65 -18.19 1.76
N ASP A 413 16.61 -18.70 2.42
CA ASP A 413 15.60 -17.93 3.15
C ASP A 413 16.12 -17.39 4.50
N LEU A 414 16.72 -16.20 4.47
CA LEU A 414 17.20 -15.52 5.67
C LEU A 414 16.05 -15.01 6.56
N ASN A 415 16.32 -14.80 7.85
CA ASN A 415 15.33 -14.23 8.77
C ASN A 415 14.93 -12.81 8.36
N ASP A 416 15.85 -12.00 7.79
CA ASP A 416 15.54 -10.69 7.20
C ASP A 416 14.55 -10.77 6.02
N MET A 417 14.69 -11.77 5.14
CA MET A 417 13.81 -11.92 3.97
C MET A 417 12.38 -12.25 4.37
N LEU A 418 12.20 -13.11 5.37
CA LEU A 418 10.88 -13.40 5.95
C LEU A 418 10.26 -12.15 6.57
N TRP A 419 11.06 -11.29 7.20
CA TRP A 419 10.57 -10.02 7.72
C TRP A 419 10.18 -9.03 6.61
N TRP A 420 10.95 -8.94 5.52
CA TRP A 420 10.57 -8.12 4.36
C TRP A 420 9.27 -8.62 3.71
N ALA A 421 9.06 -9.94 3.58
CA ALA A 421 7.78 -10.50 3.11
C ALA A 421 6.59 -10.13 4.01
N ILE A 422 6.78 -10.16 5.33
CA ILE A 422 5.81 -9.71 6.33
C ILE A 422 5.49 -8.21 6.16
N VAL A 423 6.49 -7.37 5.94
CA VAL A 423 6.29 -5.92 5.75
C VAL A 423 5.55 -5.62 4.43
N GLY A 424 5.86 -6.34 3.34
CA GLY A 424 5.15 -6.18 2.06
C GLY A 424 3.66 -6.56 2.12
N LEU A 425 3.31 -7.70 2.73
CA LEU A 425 1.92 -8.05 2.99
C LEU A 425 1.23 -7.02 3.90
N THR A 426 1.96 -6.48 4.89
CA THR A 426 1.42 -5.46 5.79
C THR A 426 1.18 -4.14 5.08
N ASP A 427 1.97 -3.77 4.06
CA ASP A 427 1.74 -2.59 3.23
C ASP A 427 0.43 -2.70 2.44
N GLN A 428 0.21 -3.84 1.76
CA GLN A 428 -1.06 -4.11 1.09
C GLN A 428 -2.28 -3.99 2.03
N TRP A 429 -2.13 -4.37 3.30
CA TRP A 429 -3.19 -4.23 4.30
C TRP A 429 -3.35 -2.80 4.86
N VAL A 430 -2.25 -2.10 5.15
CA VAL A 430 -2.28 -0.70 5.65
C VAL A 430 -2.81 0.27 4.59
N GLN A 431 -2.48 0.05 3.32
CA GLN A 431 -3.03 0.78 2.18
C GLN A 431 -4.45 0.30 1.79
N GLU A 432 -4.94 -0.80 2.39
CA GLU A 432 -6.21 -1.47 2.05
C GLU A 432 -6.35 -1.84 0.56
N LYS A 433 -5.27 -2.36 -0.03
CA LYS A 433 -5.21 -2.94 -1.38
C LYS A 433 -5.81 -4.35 -1.47
N ILE A 434 -5.81 -5.09 -0.36
CA ILE A 434 -6.34 -6.45 -0.26
C ILE A 434 -7.46 -6.56 0.78
N THR A 435 -8.32 -7.57 0.65
CA THR A 435 -9.39 -7.85 1.61
C THR A 435 -8.84 -8.37 2.95
N GLN A 436 -9.60 -8.18 4.03
CA GLN A 436 -9.23 -8.73 5.34
C GLN A 436 -9.15 -10.26 5.35
N MET A 437 -9.95 -10.94 4.51
CA MET A 437 -9.91 -12.40 4.38
C MET A 437 -8.63 -12.88 3.67
N LYS A 438 -8.17 -12.17 2.63
CA LYS A 438 -6.87 -12.44 2.00
C LYS A 438 -5.72 -12.21 2.99
N TYR A 439 -5.68 -11.05 3.65
CA TYR A 439 -4.65 -10.73 4.65
C TYR A 439 -4.53 -11.78 5.78
N VAL A 440 -5.64 -12.25 6.34
CA VAL A 440 -5.63 -13.32 7.36
C VAL A 440 -5.16 -14.67 6.81
N THR A 441 -5.48 -14.97 5.55
CA THR A 441 -5.04 -16.21 4.87
C THR A 441 -3.54 -16.19 4.63
N ASP A 442 -3.01 -15.07 4.11
CA ASP A 442 -1.60 -14.87 3.82
C ASP A 442 -0.75 -14.77 5.10
N ILE A 443 -1.27 -14.17 6.18
CA ILE A 443 -0.70 -14.29 7.54
C ILE A 443 -0.61 -15.75 7.98
N GLY A 444 -1.66 -16.55 7.74
CA GLY A 444 -1.68 -17.97 8.08
C GLY A 444 -0.67 -18.81 7.30
N ILE A 445 -0.16 -18.31 6.16
CA ILE A 445 0.99 -18.86 5.44
C ILE A 445 2.27 -18.41 6.13
N LEU A 446 2.52 -17.09 6.26
CA LEU A 446 3.74 -16.53 6.86
C LEU A 446 3.99 -17.02 8.29
N GLN A 447 2.95 -17.27 9.08
CA GLN A 447 3.06 -17.84 10.42
C GLN A 447 3.74 -19.22 10.42
N ARG A 448 3.52 -20.04 9.37
CA ARG A 448 4.19 -21.35 9.21
C ARG A 448 5.69 -21.18 8.97
N HIS A 449 6.07 -20.16 8.19
CA HIS A 449 7.47 -19.82 7.96
C HIS A 449 8.13 -19.25 9.22
N VAL A 450 7.45 -18.39 9.99
CA VAL A 450 7.96 -17.90 11.29
C VAL A 450 8.16 -19.06 12.26
N SER A 451 7.22 -20.01 12.36
CA SER A 451 7.41 -21.23 13.16
C SER A 451 8.58 -22.09 12.68
N ARG A 452 8.73 -22.28 11.36
CA ARG A 452 9.86 -23.02 10.76
C ARG A 452 11.21 -22.36 11.05
N HIS A 453 11.30 -21.04 10.92
CA HIS A 453 12.53 -20.29 11.18
C HIS A 453 12.87 -20.29 12.67
N ASN A 454 11.88 -20.14 13.55
CA ASN A 454 12.12 -20.18 14.99
C ASN A 454 12.60 -21.56 15.46
N HIS A 455 12.07 -22.67 14.92
CA HIS A 455 12.60 -24.01 15.18
C HIS A 455 14.05 -24.16 14.64
N ARG A 456 14.32 -23.70 13.40
CA ARG A 456 15.67 -23.70 12.81
C ARG A 456 16.68 -22.83 13.60
N ASN A 457 16.22 -21.85 14.36
CA ASN A 457 17.05 -21.03 15.25
C ASN A 457 17.34 -21.71 16.62
N GLU A 458 16.69 -22.83 16.93
CA GLU A 458 16.92 -23.66 18.13
C GLU A 458 17.82 -24.88 17.84
N ASP A 459 17.98 -25.27 16.57
CA ASP A 459 18.83 -26.39 16.14
C ASP A 459 20.33 -26.03 16.20
N GLU A 460 21.10 -26.72 17.07
CA GLU A 460 22.55 -26.46 17.25
C GLU A 460 23.42 -26.74 16.00
N GLU A 461 22.93 -27.55 15.05
CA GLU A 461 23.62 -27.82 13.77
C GLU A 461 23.35 -26.77 12.69
N ASN A 462 22.41 -25.83 12.89
CA ASN A 462 22.05 -24.84 11.88
C ASN A 462 23.12 -23.74 11.72
N SER A 463 23.68 -23.61 10.52
CA SER A 463 24.64 -22.56 10.14
C SER A 463 24.00 -21.34 9.45
N LEU A 464 22.71 -21.38 9.10
CA LEU A 464 22.00 -20.32 8.39
C LEU A 464 21.34 -19.34 9.36
N SER A 465 21.71 -18.06 9.28
CA SER A 465 21.04 -16.95 9.96
C SER A 465 21.05 -17.00 11.50
N ILE A 466 22.16 -17.44 12.11
CA ILE A 466 22.39 -17.44 13.57
C ILE A 466 22.46 -15.99 14.10
N ASP A 467 21.30 -15.38 14.34
CA ASP A 467 21.14 -13.97 14.71
C ASP A 467 20.33 -13.82 16.01
N CYS A 468 20.56 -12.72 16.73
CA CYS A 468 19.72 -12.34 17.89
C CYS A 468 18.33 -11.79 17.47
N MET A 469 18.09 -11.63 16.17
CA MET A 469 16.83 -11.19 15.60
C MET A 469 15.74 -12.25 15.78
N ARG A 470 14.61 -11.88 16.38
CA ARG A 470 13.44 -12.76 16.53
C ARG A 470 12.20 -12.13 15.91
N ILE A 471 11.45 -12.94 15.15
CA ILE A 471 10.13 -12.60 14.62
C ILE A 471 9.08 -13.34 15.45
N ALA A 472 8.09 -12.61 15.94
CA ALA A 472 6.98 -13.16 16.72
C ALA A 472 5.64 -12.87 16.01
N PHE A 473 4.79 -13.90 15.88
CA PHE A 473 3.38 -13.70 15.57
C PHE A 473 2.69 -13.10 16.80
N GLU A 474 1.96 -12.00 16.63
CA GLU A 474 1.26 -11.33 17.72
C GLU A 474 -0.16 -10.93 17.30
N TYR A 475 -1.13 -11.25 18.17
CA TYR A 475 -2.47 -10.68 18.09
C TYR A 475 -2.44 -9.34 18.85
N ASP A 476 -2.11 -8.26 18.15
CA ASP A 476 -1.78 -6.95 18.74
C ASP A 476 -2.87 -5.89 18.50
N LEU A 477 -2.66 -4.69 18.99
CA LEU A 477 -3.57 -3.55 18.87
C LEU A 477 -3.50 -2.91 17.48
N ARG A 478 -4.66 -2.65 16.88
CA ARG A 478 -4.83 -1.88 15.63
C ARG A 478 -4.64 -0.39 15.88
N LEU A 479 -3.46 0.01 16.37
CA LEU A 479 -3.13 1.38 16.79
C LEU A 479 -1.81 1.83 16.16
N ALA A 480 -1.86 2.87 15.33
CA ALA A 480 -0.70 3.34 14.55
C ALA A 480 0.42 3.87 15.45
N LEU A 481 1.64 3.34 15.25
CA LEU A 481 2.88 3.76 15.91
C LEU A 481 2.82 3.73 17.45
N TYR A 482 1.92 2.94 18.05
CA TYR A 482 1.61 3.07 19.48
C TYR A 482 2.82 2.86 20.40
N GLN A 483 3.79 2.05 19.96
CA GLN A 483 5.05 1.80 20.68
C GLN A 483 6.04 2.99 20.62
N HIS A 484 5.87 3.94 19.68
CA HIS A 484 6.84 4.99 19.34
C HIS A 484 6.43 6.43 19.69
N TRP A 485 5.23 6.64 20.25
CA TRP A 485 4.74 7.93 20.79
C TRP A 485 3.88 7.71 22.04
N SER A 486 2.96 8.64 22.37
CA SER A 486 2.03 8.46 23.50
C SER A 486 0.79 7.64 23.09
N LEU A 487 0.18 6.93 24.04
CA LEU A 487 -1.05 6.19 23.80
C LEU A 487 -2.18 7.13 23.36
N TYR A 488 -2.25 8.33 23.94
CA TYR A 488 -3.17 9.38 23.52
C TYR A 488 -3.02 9.76 22.04
N GLU A 489 -1.79 10.01 21.58
CA GLU A 489 -1.55 10.34 20.18
C GLU A 489 -1.87 9.18 19.24
N SER A 490 -1.57 7.94 19.63
CA SER A 490 -1.92 6.78 18.81
C SER A 490 -3.44 6.61 18.65
N LEU A 491 -4.20 6.73 19.75
CA LEU A 491 -5.67 6.68 19.74
C LEU A 491 -6.30 7.82 18.92
N CYS A 492 -5.68 9.01 18.93
CA CYS A 492 -6.13 10.16 18.14
C CYS A 492 -5.81 10.06 16.65
N ASN A 493 -4.67 9.45 16.28
CA ASN A 493 -4.18 9.45 14.90
C ASN A 493 -4.53 8.20 14.09
N THR A 494 -4.89 7.11 14.75
CA THR A 494 -5.38 5.88 14.09
C THR A 494 -6.76 6.10 13.46
N CYS A 495 -6.95 5.69 12.19
CA CYS A 495 -8.22 5.88 11.49
C CYS A 495 -9.42 5.24 12.21
N TYR A 496 -9.31 3.96 12.60
CA TYR A 496 -10.42 3.19 13.17
C TYR A 496 -10.98 3.83 14.44
N THR A 497 -10.12 4.19 15.40
CA THR A 497 -10.54 4.88 16.64
C THR A 497 -10.98 6.32 16.38
N SER A 498 -10.32 7.06 15.48
CA SER A 498 -10.73 8.43 15.13
C SER A 498 -12.14 8.48 14.53
N ALA A 499 -12.45 7.57 13.59
CA ALA A 499 -13.76 7.44 12.97
C ALA A 499 -14.84 6.94 13.95
N SER A 500 -14.56 5.88 14.71
CA SER A 500 -15.52 5.29 15.67
C SER A 500 -15.85 6.21 16.85
N LEU A 501 -14.89 7.00 17.32
CA LEU A 501 -15.09 7.96 18.42
C LEU A 501 -15.44 9.38 17.94
N LYS A 502 -15.31 9.68 16.64
CA LYS A 502 -15.57 10.99 16.00
C LYS A 502 -14.71 12.12 16.55
N LEU A 503 -13.39 11.90 16.58
CA LEU A 503 -12.42 12.73 17.31
C LEU A 503 -12.21 14.16 16.75
N TRP A 504 -12.71 14.44 15.55
CA TRP A 504 -12.85 15.81 15.02
C TRP A 504 -13.86 16.68 15.80
N SER A 505 -14.69 16.07 16.66
CA SER A 505 -15.71 16.76 17.44
C SER A 505 -15.36 16.83 18.93
N VAL A 506 -15.75 17.91 19.61
CA VAL A 506 -15.59 18.07 21.08
C VAL A 506 -16.33 16.97 21.84
N GLN A 507 -17.47 16.49 21.32
CA GLN A 507 -18.21 15.36 21.88
C GLN A 507 -17.42 14.05 21.76
N GLY A 508 -16.77 13.80 20.62
CA GLY A 508 -15.88 12.65 20.43
C GLY A 508 -14.63 12.70 21.32
N GLN A 509 -14.04 13.89 21.50
CA GLN A 509 -12.94 14.10 22.46
C GLN A 509 -13.38 13.82 23.91
N LYS A 510 -14.61 14.21 24.30
CA LYS A 510 -15.18 13.81 25.60
C LYS A 510 -15.36 12.30 25.70
N ARG A 511 -15.88 11.64 24.66
CA ARG A 511 -16.05 10.18 24.59
C ARG A 511 -14.71 9.43 24.66
N LEU A 512 -13.62 10.01 24.14
CA LEU A 512 -12.27 9.48 24.31
C LEU A 512 -11.77 9.59 25.77
N GLN A 513 -12.07 10.69 26.47
CA GLN A 513 -11.76 10.76 27.92
C GLN A 513 -12.60 9.77 28.74
N GLU A 514 -13.85 9.53 28.36
CA GLU A 514 -14.72 8.52 28.98
C GLU A 514 -14.18 7.09 28.75
N PHE A 515 -13.72 6.78 27.53
CA PHE A 515 -13.05 5.52 27.20
C PHE A 515 -11.77 5.31 28.02
N LEU A 516 -10.91 6.33 28.10
CA LEU A 516 -9.68 6.29 28.91
C LEU A 516 -9.95 6.18 30.42
N ALA A 517 -11.10 6.69 30.90
CA ALA A 517 -11.53 6.55 32.28
C ALA A 517 -12.08 5.15 32.60
N ASP A 518 -12.82 4.54 31.69
CA ASP A 518 -13.29 3.14 31.81
C ASP A 518 -12.13 2.13 31.81
N MET A 519 -11.06 2.41 31.06
CA MET A 519 -9.79 1.67 31.13
C MET A 519 -9.01 1.86 32.44
N GLY A 520 -9.39 2.82 33.30
CA GLY A 520 -8.71 3.12 34.57
C GLY A 520 -7.28 3.66 34.47
N LEU A 521 -6.76 3.98 33.27
CA LEU A 521 -5.35 4.38 33.10
C LEU A 521 -5.08 5.80 33.63
N PRO A 522 -4.01 6.01 34.43
CA PRO A 522 -3.62 7.34 34.89
C PRO A 522 -3.28 8.27 33.71
N LEU A 523 -3.85 9.48 33.69
CA LEU A 523 -3.63 10.47 32.61
C LEU A 523 -2.15 10.80 32.33
N LYS A 524 -1.26 10.62 33.31
CA LYS A 524 0.20 10.73 33.13
C LYS A 524 0.76 9.59 32.24
N GLN A 525 0.34 8.35 32.50
CA GLN A 525 0.73 7.16 31.75
C GLN A 525 0.23 7.23 30.30
N VAL A 526 -1.01 7.69 30.09
CA VAL A 526 -1.62 7.84 28.77
C VAL A 526 -0.94 8.91 27.89
N LYS A 527 -0.39 9.97 28.51
CA LYS A 527 0.22 11.11 27.80
C LYS A 527 1.75 11.04 27.67
N GLN A 528 2.44 10.20 28.44
CA GLN A 528 3.88 9.96 28.22
C GLN A 528 4.10 8.98 27.06
N LYS A 529 5.35 8.89 26.57
CA LYS A 529 5.72 7.91 25.53
C LYS A 529 5.50 6.49 26.05
N PHE A 530 4.95 5.60 25.23
CA PHE A 530 4.67 4.21 25.58
C PHE A 530 5.91 3.49 26.16
N ASN A 531 7.10 3.69 25.58
CA ASN A 531 8.33 3.10 26.10
C ASN A 531 8.65 3.51 27.56
N SER A 532 8.16 4.66 28.04
CA SER A 532 8.28 5.13 29.42
C SER A 532 7.13 4.70 30.34
N MET A 533 6.09 4.01 29.83
CA MET A 533 4.96 3.49 30.62
C MET A 533 5.40 2.35 31.54
N ASP A 534 4.74 2.21 32.69
CA ASP A 534 5.01 1.16 33.69
C ASP A 534 4.82 -0.24 33.07
N MET A 535 5.66 -1.21 33.44
CA MET A 535 5.67 -2.54 32.80
C MET A 535 4.36 -3.32 32.97
N SER A 536 3.80 -3.34 34.18
CA SER A 536 2.50 -3.98 34.46
C SER A 536 1.33 -3.35 33.67
N LEU A 537 1.41 -2.06 33.35
CA LEU A 537 0.42 -1.41 32.49
C LEU A 537 0.60 -1.78 31.03
N LYS A 538 1.84 -1.95 30.55
CA LYS A 538 2.15 -2.41 29.17
C LYS A 538 1.69 -3.85 28.95
N GLU A 539 1.97 -4.74 29.90
CA GLU A 539 1.62 -6.17 29.86
C GLU A 539 0.10 -6.34 29.74
N ASN A 540 -0.66 -5.67 30.61
CA ASN A 540 -2.12 -5.76 30.62
C ASN A 540 -2.81 -4.87 29.55
N LEU A 541 -2.07 -4.01 28.83
CA LEU A 541 -2.67 -2.97 27.97
C LEU A 541 -3.60 -3.53 26.89
N ARG A 542 -3.21 -4.69 26.33
CA ARG A 542 -3.93 -5.36 25.25
C ARG A 542 -5.33 -5.79 25.68
N GLU A 543 -5.44 -6.37 26.88
CA GLU A 543 -6.69 -6.84 27.46
C GLU A 543 -7.56 -5.67 27.94
N MET A 544 -6.97 -4.71 28.67
CA MET A 544 -7.69 -3.51 29.15
C MET A 544 -8.32 -2.69 28.01
N ILE A 545 -7.60 -2.56 26.88
CA ILE A 545 -8.13 -1.88 25.69
C ILE A 545 -9.25 -2.71 25.03
N GLU A 546 -9.12 -4.03 24.94
CA GLU A 546 -10.13 -4.89 24.31
C GLU A 546 -11.43 -4.96 25.13
N GLU A 547 -11.36 -5.08 26.45
CA GLU A 547 -12.54 -5.03 27.33
C GLU A 547 -13.30 -3.70 27.18
N SER A 548 -12.57 -2.58 27.23
CA SER A 548 -13.15 -1.24 27.10
C SER A 548 -13.68 -0.97 25.69
N ALA A 549 -13.01 -1.48 24.65
CA ALA A 549 -13.41 -1.31 23.26
C ALA A 549 -14.74 -2.01 22.97
N ASN A 550 -14.92 -3.23 23.48
CA ASN A 550 -16.18 -3.97 23.37
C ASN A 550 -17.36 -3.20 23.99
N LYS A 551 -17.20 -2.59 25.18
CA LYS A 551 -18.24 -1.72 25.79
C LYS A 551 -18.59 -0.51 24.92
N PHE A 552 -17.62 0.05 24.20
CA PHE A 552 -17.79 1.22 23.34
C PHE A 552 -18.24 0.87 21.90
N GLY A 553 -18.41 -0.41 21.59
CA GLY A 553 -18.85 -0.91 20.27
C GLY A 553 -17.74 -1.02 19.23
N MET A 554 -16.47 -1.00 19.65
CA MET A 554 -15.29 -1.17 18.79
C MET A 554 -14.80 -2.61 18.91
N LYS A 555 -15.04 -3.44 17.88
CA LYS A 555 -14.73 -4.88 17.92
C LYS A 555 -13.34 -5.21 17.35
N ASP A 556 -12.97 -4.52 16.28
CA ASP A 556 -11.85 -4.86 15.39
C ASP A 556 -10.57 -4.10 15.77
N LEU A 557 -10.38 -3.93 17.08
CA LEU A 557 -9.24 -3.21 17.67
C LEU A 557 -8.05 -4.12 17.98
N ARG A 558 -8.24 -5.45 17.94
CA ARG A 558 -7.16 -6.43 17.87
C ARG A 558 -6.99 -6.91 16.43
N VAL A 559 -5.75 -7.11 16.00
CA VAL A 559 -5.38 -7.57 14.65
C VAL A 559 -4.29 -8.63 14.73
N GLN A 560 -4.33 -9.57 13.79
CA GLN A 560 -3.22 -10.49 13.55
C GLN A 560 -2.12 -9.71 12.84
N THR A 561 -0.89 -9.80 13.35
CA THR A 561 0.30 -9.11 12.83
C THR A 561 1.55 -9.86 13.27
N PHE A 562 2.72 -9.34 12.92
CA PHE A 562 4.00 -9.79 13.44
C PHE A 562 4.77 -8.62 14.03
N SER A 563 5.62 -8.92 15.01
CA SER A 563 6.64 -8.00 15.48
C SER A 563 8.04 -8.54 15.24
N ILE A 564 9.00 -7.62 15.16
CA ILE A 564 10.42 -7.92 15.12
C ILE A 564 11.11 -7.38 16.37
N HIS A 565 12.07 -8.14 16.88
CA HIS A 565 12.96 -7.70 17.94
C HIS A 565 14.42 -7.82 17.49
N PHE A 566 15.11 -6.68 17.38
CA PHE A 566 16.54 -6.59 17.06
C PHE A 566 17.45 -6.55 18.30
N GLY A 567 16.89 -6.77 19.49
CA GLY A 567 17.59 -6.67 20.77
C GLY A 567 17.29 -5.39 21.57
N PHE A 568 17.56 -5.45 22.87
CA PHE A 568 17.41 -4.37 23.84
C PHE A 568 16.00 -3.72 23.85
N LYS A 569 15.85 -2.54 23.23
CA LYS A 569 14.61 -1.74 23.18
C LYS A 569 14.03 -1.67 21.75
N ASN A 570 14.68 -2.29 20.78
CA ASN A 570 14.34 -2.17 19.37
C ASN A 570 13.32 -3.24 18.98
N LYS A 571 12.09 -3.06 19.47
CA LYS A 571 10.89 -3.76 18.99
C LYS A 571 10.11 -2.84 18.03
N PHE A 572 9.60 -3.42 16.95
CA PHE A 572 8.73 -2.73 15.98
C PHE A 572 7.58 -3.67 15.56
N SER A 573 6.37 -3.14 15.34
CA SER A 573 5.34 -3.85 14.56
C SER A 573 5.69 -3.79 13.08
N ALA A 574 5.25 -4.77 12.28
CA ALA A 574 5.34 -4.70 10.82
C ALA A 574 4.71 -3.40 10.27
N SER A 575 3.57 -2.98 10.86
CA SER A 575 2.89 -1.73 10.50
C SER A 575 3.72 -0.48 10.77
N ASP A 576 4.59 -0.49 11.79
CA ASP A 576 5.39 0.67 12.16
C ASP A 576 6.51 0.91 11.14
N ILE A 577 7.05 -0.17 10.57
CA ILE A 577 8.04 -0.12 9.48
C ILE A 577 7.38 0.27 8.16
N VAL A 578 6.17 -0.22 7.85
CA VAL A 578 5.39 0.26 6.68
C VAL A 578 5.24 1.78 6.74
N TYR A 579 4.63 2.30 7.81
CA TYR A 579 4.44 3.75 7.97
C TYR A 579 5.76 4.53 7.85
N ALA A 580 6.83 4.08 8.51
CA ALA A 580 8.13 4.75 8.44
C ALA A 580 8.73 4.75 7.02
N THR A 581 8.58 3.65 6.27
CA THR A 581 9.13 3.49 4.92
C THR A 581 8.36 4.32 3.91
N THR A 582 7.02 4.32 3.97
CA THR A 582 6.16 5.20 3.14
C THR A 582 6.51 6.68 3.36
N SER A 583 6.67 7.12 4.62
CA SER A 583 6.99 8.52 4.94
C SER A 583 8.40 8.96 4.53
N LEU A 584 9.36 8.03 4.40
CA LEU A 584 10.68 8.33 3.83
C LEU A 584 10.61 8.51 2.30
N MET A 585 9.83 7.66 1.64
CA MET A 585 9.68 7.63 0.18
C MET A 585 8.94 8.86 -0.35
N GLU A 586 7.82 9.24 0.29
CA GLU A 586 7.04 10.45 -0.06
C GLU A 586 7.59 11.75 0.55
N ASN A 587 8.81 11.77 1.09
CA ASN A 587 9.35 12.96 1.75
C ASN A 587 9.55 14.14 0.77
N ILE A 588 9.02 15.30 1.14
CA ILE A 588 8.99 16.52 0.30
C ILE A 588 10.19 17.45 0.57
N GLU A 589 10.93 17.18 1.65
CA GLU A 589 12.11 17.95 2.01
C GLU A 589 13.26 17.60 1.04
N LYS A 590 13.43 18.45 0.00
CA LYS A 590 14.29 18.22 -1.18
C LYS A 590 15.79 18.13 -0.84
N GLU A 591 16.24 16.92 -0.47
CA GLU A 591 17.65 16.57 -0.25
C GLU A 591 18.32 15.87 -1.46
N GLY A 592 17.82 16.08 -2.67
CA GLY A 592 18.35 15.48 -3.90
C GLY A 592 17.30 15.30 -5.01
N PRO A 593 17.59 14.53 -6.07
CA PRO A 593 16.57 13.99 -6.97
C PRO A 593 15.66 13.00 -6.22
N GLU A 594 14.45 12.77 -6.72
CA GLU A 594 13.42 11.98 -6.00
C GLU A 594 13.84 10.52 -5.75
N THR A 595 14.68 9.96 -6.63
CA THR A 595 15.32 8.64 -6.45
C THR A 595 16.12 8.51 -5.14
N THR A 596 16.58 9.61 -4.54
CA THR A 596 17.24 9.58 -3.22
C THR A 596 16.30 9.15 -2.09
N ASN A 597 15.00 9.47 -2.17
CA ASN A 597 14.03 9.05 -1.17
C ASN A 597 13.76 7.55 -1.24
N PHE A 598 13.63 7.01 -2.47
CA PHE A 598 13.51 5.56 -2.69
C PHE A 598 14.71 4.81 -2.08
N ILE A 599 15.95 5.26 -2.35
CA ILE A 599 17.15 4.62 -1.79
C ILE A 599 17.23 4.80 -0.25
N LYS A 600 16.83 5.94 0.31
CA LYS A 600 16.72 6.14 1.78
C LYS A 600 15.71 5.17 2.41
N ALA A 601 14.58 4.94 1.75
CA ALA A 601 13.56 3.98 2.18
C ALA A 601 14.09 2.54 2.11
N LEU A 602 14.65 2.12 0.97
CA LEU A 602 15.29 0.81 0.75
C LEU A 602 16.41 0.52 1.78
N ASP A 603 17.22 1.53 2.11
CA ASP A 603 18.26 1.45 3.13
C ASP A 603 17.69 1.23 4.54
N SER A 604 16.55 1.85 4.86
CA SER A 604 15.92 1.81 6.19
C SER A 604 15.38 0.43 6.58
N LEU A 605 15.08 -0.42 5.58
CA LEU A 605 14.71 -1.84 5.77
C LEU A 605 15.89 -2.72 6.20
N SER A 606 17.12 -2.18 6.23
CA SER A 606 18.35 -2.94 6.53
C SER A 606 18.78 -2.73 7.99
N ARG A 607 19.08 -3.83 8.71
CA ARG A 607 19.41 -3.85 10.16
C ARG A 607 20.48 -2.84 10.62
N GLY A 608 21.42 -2.46 9.75
CA GLY A 608 22.46 -1.47 10.06
C GLY A 608 21.99 -0.01 10.13
N ASN A 609 20.87 0.34 9.50
CA ASN A 609 20.43 1.73 9.27
C ASN A 609 19.17 2.10 10.09
N LEU A 610 19.14 1.71 11.37
CA LEU A 610 18.00 2.02 12.25
C LEU A 610 17.82 3.53 12.49
N ASP A 611 18.82 4.35 12.21
CA ASP A 611 18.74 5.82 12.22
C ASP A 611 17.75 6.35 11.16
N LYS A 612 17.85 5.86 9.92
CA LYS A 612 16.91 6.17 8.83
C LYS A 612 15.49 5.72 9.20
N LEU A 613 15.34 4.54 9.78
CA LEU A 613 14.03 4.03 10.24
C LEU A 613 13.42 4.93 11.32
N HIS A 614 14.21 5.42 12.28
CA HIS A 614 13.72 6.36 13.30
C HIS A 614 13.36 7.74 12.71
N GLN A 615 14.08 8.23 11.70
CA GLN A 615 13.70 9.43 10.94
C GLN A 615 12.35 9.22 10.25
N GLY A 616 12.16 8.07 9.58
CA GLY A 616 10.88 7.69 8.96
C GLY A 616 9.73 7.64 9.97
N LEU A 617 9.95 7.08 11.16
CA LEU A 617 8.95 7.05 12.23
C LEU A 617 8.53 8.45 12.69
N ASP A 618 9.43 9.43 12.76
CA ASP A 618 9.07 10.80 13.13
C ASP A 618 8.40 11.58 11.98
N LEU A 619 8.74 11.28 10.72
CA LEU A 619 7.98 11.75 9.54
C LEU A 619 6.56 11.15 9.51
N ALA A 620 6.39 9.87 9.82
CA ALA A 620 5.08 9.23 9.89
C ALA A 620 4.17 9.86 10.97
N LYS A 621 4.73 10.26 12.11
CA LYS A 621 4.02 11.02 13.16
C LYS A 621 3.66 12.45 12.72
N LYS A 622 4.35 13.03 11.73
CA LYS A 622 3.99 14.32 11.10
C LYS A 622 2.83 14.09 10.11
N GLN A 623 2.97 13.13 9.21
CA GLN A 623 1.99 12.74 8.19
C GLN A 623 0.64 12.34 8.80
N LEU A 624 0.60 11.43 9.77
CA LEU A 624 -0.64 10.97 10.43
C LEU A 624 -1.38 12.11 11.16
N ARG A 625 -0.65 13.04 11.80
CA ARG A 625 -1.26 14.22 12.45
C ARG A 625 -1.84 15.20 11.43
N ALA A 626 -1.15 15.42 10.31
CA ALA A 626 -1.64 16.26 9.22
C ALA A 626 -2.90 15.65 8.58
N ILE A 627 -2.93 14.32 8.36
CA ILE A 627 -4.12 13.60 7.86
C ILE A 627 -5.33 13.85 8.76
N GLN A 628 -5.22 13.65 10.08
CA GLN A 628 -6.34 13.89 11.00
C GLN A 628 -6.80 15.35 11.01
N GLN A 629 -5.88 16.31 10.93
CA GLN A 629 -6.23 17.74 10.90
C GLN A 629 -6.98 18.11 9.61
N THR A 630 -6.54 17.59 8.45
CA THR A 630 -7.22 17.77 7.16
C THR A 630 -8.58 17.08 7.15
N VAL A 631 -8.70 15.85 7.65
CA VAL A 631 -9.99 15.13 7.77
C VAL A 631 -10.96 15.89 8.67
N ALA A 632 -10.50 16.36 9.84
CA ALA A 632 -11.31 17.17 10.74
C ALA A 632 -11.77 18.47 10.07
N SER A 633 -10.88 19.16 9.36
CA SER A 633 -11.20 20.36 8.58
C SER A 633 -12.28 20.09 7.53
N CYS A 634 -12.08 19.10 6.65
CA CYS A 634 -13.02 18.75 5.58
C CYS A 634 -14.41 18.34 6.08
N ILE A 635 -14.49 17.64 7.22
CA ILE A 635 -15.77 17.25 7.82
C ILE A 635 -16.44 18.44 8.53
N CYS A 636 -15.69 19.23 9.32
CA CYS A 636 -16.26 20.36 10.06
C CYS A 636 -16.65 21.56 9.18
N THR A 637 -15.99 21.73 8.03
CA THR A 637 -16.36 22.74 7.01
C THR A 637 -17.28 22.19 5.92
N ASN A 638 -17.68 20.91 6.02
CA ASN A 638 -18.61 20.23 5.10
C ASN A 638 -18.19 20.31 3.62
N LEU A 639 -16.90 20.06 3.34
CA LEU A 639 -16.33 20.04 1.98
C LEU A 639 -16.56 18.72 1.22
N VAL A 640 -17.03 17.68 1.91
CA VAL A 640 -17.39 16.38 1.29
C VAL A 640 -18.82 16.48 0.75
N ILE A 641 -18.96 16.65 -0.56
CA ILE A 641 -20.23 16.91 -1.26
C ILE A 641 -20.61 15.70 -2.10
N SER A 642 -21.87 15.28 -2.04
CA SER A 642 -22.41 14.22 -2.91
C SER A 642 -22.77 14.80 -4.28
N GLN A 643 -22.06 14.39 -5.33
CA GLN A 643 -22.36 14.78 -6.72
C GLN A 643 -23.48 13.94 -7.37
N GLY A 644 -23.94 12.90 -6.66
CA GLY A 644 -24.99 11.99 -7.11
C GLY A 644 -24.50 10.54 -7.02
N PRO A 645 -23.70 10.07 -7.99
CA PRO A 645 -23.15 8.72 -7.99
C PRO A 645 -21.90 8.56 -7.11
N PHE A 646 -21.18 9.64 -6.81
CA PHE A 646 -20.01 9.64 -5.91
C PHE A 646 -19.99 10.85 -4.97
N LEU A 647 -19.19 10.75 -3.91
CA LEU A 647 -18.75 11.87 -3.07
C LEU A 647 -17.54 12.54 -3.72
N TYR A 648 -17.46 13.86 -3.63
CA TYR A 648 -16.33 14.65 -4.10
C TYR A 648 -15.79 15.53 -2.96
N CYS A 649 -14.46 15.65 -2.89
CA CYS A 649 -13.77 16.60 -2.03
C CYS A 649 -12.50 17.09 -2.73
N SER A 650 -12.16 18.38 -2.59
CA SER A 650 -10.92 18.93 -3.13
C SER A 650 -10.19 19.81 -2.14
N LEU A 651 -8.88 19.58 -1.98
CA LEU A 651 -7.99 20.46 -1.24
C LEU A 651 -7.68 21.72 -2.08
N MET A 652 -7.26 22.79 -1.41
CA MET A 652 -6.86 24.05 -2.04
C MET A 652 -5.41 24.38 -1.65
N GLU A 653 -4.73 25.23 -2.41
CA GLU A 653 -3.34 25.63 -2.11
C GLU A 653 -3.18 26.24 -0.70
N GLY A 654 -4.22 26.94 -0.20
CA GLY A 654 -4.28 27.49 1.15
C GLY A 654 -4.58 26.48 2.27
N THR A 655 -4.75 25.18 1.96
CA THR A 655 -4.94 24.14 2.98
C THR A 655 -3.61 23.86 3.71
N PRO A 656 -3.59 23.80 5.06
CA PRO A 656 -2.36 23.48 5.80
C PRO A 656 -1.81 22.11 5.39
N ASP A 657 -0.48 22.02 5.31
CA ASP A 657 0.27 20.82 4.89
C ASP A 657 -0.15 20.24 3.52
N VAL A 658 -0.87 20.99 2.65
CA VAL A 658 -1.39 20.49 1.36
C VAL A 658 -0.35 19.78 0.50
N LYS A 659 0.92 20.23 0.57
CA LYS A 659 2.03 19.62 -0.17
C LYS A 659 2.22 18.15 0.17
N LEU A 660 2.03 17.72 1.43
CA LEU A 660 2.07 16.31 1.82
C LEU A 660 1.09 15.47 1.01
N PHE A 661 -0.05 16.05 0.61
CA PHE A 661 -1.11 15.40 -0.17
C PHE A 661 -1.00 15.66 -1.68
N SER A 662 0.12 16.20 -2.15
CA SER A 662 0.49 16.30 -3.57
C SER A 662 1.24 15.04 -4.08
N LYS A 663 1.52 14.06 -3.22
CA LYS A 663 2.06 12.74 -3.59
C LYS A 663 0.97 11.64 -3.49
N PRO A 664 1.02 10.57 -4.32
CA PRO A 664 -0.13 9.70 -4.56
C PRO A 664 -0.58 8.88 -3.35
N VAL A 665 0.36 8.24 -2.64
CA VAL A 665 0.03 7.32 -1.53
C VAL A 665 -0.48 8.12 -0.34
N SER A 666 0.07 9.30 -0.08
CA SER A 666 -0.42 10.26 0.92
C SER A 666 -1.85 10.73 0.63
N LEU A 667 -2.17 11.04 -0.62
CA LEU A 667 -3.52 11.44 -1.01
C LEU A 667 -4.52 10.27 -0.94
N CYS A 668 -4.09 9.07 -1.34
CA CYS A 668 -4.87 7.84 -1.25
C CYS A 668 -5.13 7.42 0.22
N LEU A 669 -4.15 7.57 1.10
CA LEU A 669 -4.30 7.34 2.54
C LEU A 669 -5.23 8.39 3.18
N LEU A 670 -5.08 9.67 2.81
CA LEU A 670 -5.97 10.75 3.25
C LEU A 670 -7.42 10.52 2.80
N SER A 671 -7.66 10.16 1.53
CA SER A 671 -9.01 9.93 1.02
C SER A 671 -9.67 8.73 1.71
N LYS A 672 -8.93 7.64 1.94
CA LYS A 672 -9.40 6.47 2.71
C LYS A 672 -9.75 6.84 4.16
N TYR A 673 -8.91 7.63 4.84
CA TYR A 673 -9.19 8.14 6.20
C TYR A 673 -10.39 9.09 6.23
N LEU A 674 -10.55 9.96 5.22
CA LEU A 674 -11.66 10.89 5.07
C LEU A 674 -12.98 10.16 4.84
N LEU A 675 -13.01 9.16 3.94
CA LEU A 675 -14.21 8.38 3.63
C LEU A 675 -14.71 7.62 4.86
N LYS A 676 -13.85 6.87 5.55
CA LYS A 676 -14.18 6.15 6.81
C LYS A 676 -14.79 7.10 7.85
N SER A 677 -14.12 8.23 8.08
CA SER A 677 -14.56 9.26 9.02
C SER A 677 -15.91 9.89 8.62
N PHE A 678 -16.11 10.17 7.32
CA PHE A 678 -17.36 10.70 6.78
C PHE A 678 -18.51 9.70 6.85
N VAL A 679 -18.27 8.41 6.53
CA VAL A 679 -19.25 7.32 6.65
C VAL A 679 -19.69 7.16 8.11
N CYS A 680 -18.78 7.25 9.09
CA CYS A 680 -19.14 7.30 10.50
C CYS A 680 -19.91 8.58 10.86
N SER A 681 -19.53 9.74 10.31
CA SER A 681 -20.16 11.04 10.57
C SER A 681 -21.61 11.12 10.06
N THR A 682 -21.85 10.74 8.81
CA THR A 682 -23.08 11.04 8.06
C THR A 682 -24.31 10.23 8.53
N LYS A 683 -25.46 10.89 8.50
CA LYS A 683 -26.79 10.30 8.74
C LYS A 683 -27.47 9.80 7.46
N ASN A 684 -27.03 10.24 6.28
CA ASN A 684 -27.65 9.85 5.02
C ASN A 684 -27.20 8.42 4.63
N LYS A 685 -28.15 7.49 4.54
CA LYS A 685 -27.88 6.08 4.18
C LYS A 685 -27.27 5.92 2.78
N ARG A 686 -27.69 6.73 1.78
CA ARG A 686 -27.10 6.69 0.43
C ARG A 686 -25.62 7.06 0.47
N CYS A 687 -25.29 8.18 1.12
CA CYS A 687 -23.92 8.68 1.24
C CYS A 687 -22.94 7.75 1.99
N LYS A 688 -23.42 6.69 2.66
CA LYS A 688 -22.54 5.65 3.25
C LYS A 688 -22.07 4.61 2.25
N LEU A 689 -22.75 4.49 1.10
CA LEU A 689 -22.49 3.49 0.06
C LEU A 689 -21.90 4.12 -1.21
N LEU A 690 -21.60 5.42 -1.20
CA LEU A 690 -21.00 6.11 -2.33
C LEU A 690 -19.47 6.03 -2.25
N PRO A 691 -18.77 5.90 -3.40
CA PRO A 691 -17.32 6.08 -3.48
C PRO A 691 -16.90 7.53 -3.21
N LEU A 692 -15.59 7.77 -3.08
CA LEU A 692 -15.01 9.12 -2.96
C LEU A 692 -14.01 9.40 -4.09
N VAL A 693 -14.23 10.49 -4.81
CA VAL A 693 -13.23 11.13 -5.67
C VAL A 693 -12.60 12.29 -4.90
N MET A 694 -11.28 12.30 -4.77
CA MET A 694 -10.54 13.34 -4.06
C MET A 694 -9.47 13.98 -4.94
N ALA A 695 -9.39 15.31 -4.93
CA ALA A 695 -8.41 16.06 -5.72
C ALA A 695 -7.52 16.98 -4.85
N ALA A 696 -6.26 17.14 -5.23
CA ALA A 696 -5.32 18.07 -4.59
C ALA A 696 -4.45 18.78 -5.64
N PRO A 697 -3.94 20.00 -5.36
CA PRO A 697 -2.93 20.65 -6.20
C PRO A 697 -1.66 19.81 -6.29
N MET A 698 -1.12 19.62 -7.50
CA MET A 698 0.13 18.91 -7.74
C MET A 698 1.25 19.89 -8.09
N ASP A 699 1.11 20.59 -9.23
CA ASP A 699 1.99 21.70 -9.62
C ASP A 699 1.16 22.96 -9.94
N VAL A 700 1.42 24.03 -9.20
CA VAL A 700 0.75 25.33 -9.32
C VAL A 700 1.24 26.10 -10.56
N GLU A 701 2.51 25.94 -10.96
CA GLU A 701 3.07 26.61 -12.13
C GLU A 701 2.54 26.00 -13.43
N GLN A 702 2.32 24.68 -13.45
CA GLN A 702 1.72 23.95 -14.58
C GLN A 702 0.18 23.84 -14.53
N GLY A 703 -0.45 24.29 -13.44
CA GLY A 703 -1.90 24.21 -13.24
C GLY A 703 -2.45 22.78 -13.18
N THR A 704 -1.69 21.81 -12.67
CA THR A 704 -2.11 20.41 -12.55
C THR A 704 -2.68 20.09 -11.17
N VAL A 705 -3.72 19.27 -11.15
CA VAL A 705 -4.24 18.61 -9.95
C VAL A 705 -4.05 17.10 -10.08
N ILE A 706 -3.67 16.46 -8.98
CA ILE A 706 -3.73 15.01 -8.83
C ILE A 706 -5.14 14.65 -8.34
N MET A 707 -5.74 13.60 -8.90
CA MET A 707 -7.06 13.10 -8.54
C MET A 707 -7.02 11.59 -8.29
N VAL A 708 -7.59 11.17 -7.17
CA VAL A 708 -7.68 9.76 -6.74
C VAL A 708 -9.15 9.38 -6.62
N GLY A 709 -9.54 8.25 -7.22
CA GLY A 709 -10.85 7.63 -7.02
C GLY A 709 -10.74 6.40 -6.11
N ILE A 710 -11.47 6.35 -4.99
CA ILE A 710 -11.51 5.19 -4.09
C ILE A 710 -12.91 4.57 -4.00
N PRO A 711 -13.02 3.23 -3.88
CA PRO A 711 -14.30 2.53 -3.81
C PRO A 711 -15.06 2.81 -2.50
N PRO A 712 -16.36 2.45 -2.42
CA PRO A 712 -17.15 2.61 -1.20
C PRO A 712 -16.57 1.84 -0.01
N GLU A 713 -16.59 2.47 1.18
CA GLU A 713 -16.15 1.83 2.41
C GLU A 713 -17.25 0.92 2.99
N THR A 714 -17.03 -0.39 2.93
CA THR A 714 -17.92 -1.42 3.53
C THR A 714 -17.11 -2.51 4.23
N GLU A 715 -17.67 -3.09 5.29
CA GLU A 715 -17.05 -4.20 6.05
C GLU A 715 -16.84 -5.46 5.19
N SER A 716 -17.69 -5.66 4.18
CA SER A 716 -17.62 -6.73 3.19
C SER A 716 -17.06 -6.26 1.84
N SER A 717 -16.20 -5.24 1.83
CA SER A 717 -15.59 -4.73 0.59
C SER A 717 -14.61 -5.77 0.02
N ASP A 718 -14.80 -6.09 -1.25
CA ASP A 718 -13.89 -6.85 -2.11
C ASP A 718 -12.62 -6.07 -2.49
N LYS A 719 -12.57 -4.78 -2.15
CA LYS A 719 -11.52 -3.80 -2.49
C LYS A 719 -11.29 -3.60 -3.99
N LYS A 720 -12.23 -4.03 -4.83
CA LYS A 720 -12.24 -3.75 -6.28
C LYS A 720 -12.54 -2.28 -6.55
N ASN A 721 -11.83 -1.66 -7.49
CA ASN A 721 -11.92 -0.24 -7.82
C ASN A 721 -12.21 -0.04 -9.32
N PHE A 722 -13.31 0.65 -9.65
CA PHE A 722 -13.70 0.88 -11.05
C PHE A 722 -13.19 2.22 -11.61
N PHE A 723 -12.47 3.02 -10.82
CA PHE A 723 -12.15 4.39 -11.22
C PHE A 723 -11.15 4.51 -12.37
N GLY A 724 -10.23 3.57 -12.59
CA GLY A 724 -9.31 3.61 -13.75
C GLY A 724 -10.05 3.73 -15.09
N ARG A 725 -10.83 2.70 -15.46
CA ARG A 725 -11.64 2.70 -16.70
C ARG A 725 -12.75 3.76 -16.71
N ALA A 726 -13.23 4.23 -15.54
CA ALA A 726 -14.22 5.32 -15.49
C ALA A 726 -13.60 6.71 -15.75
N PHE A 727 -12.39 6.96 -15.24
CA PHE A 727 -11.64 8.19 -15.50
C PHE A 727 -11.18 8.28 -16.95
N GLU A 728 -10.68 7.17 -17.52
CA GLU A 728 -10.31 7.07 -18.93
C GLU A 728 -11.48 7.47 -19.85
N LYS A 729 -12.64 6.80 -19.71
CA LYS A 729 -13.85 7.12 -20.51
C LYS A 729 -14.37 8.55 -20.29
N ALA A 730 -14.21 9.11 -19.09
CA ALA A 730 -14.54 10.51 -18.82
C ALA A 730 -13.54 11.49 -19.47
N ALA A 731 -12.27 11.11 -19.62
CA ALA A 731 -11.26 11.89 -20.34
C ALA A 731 -11.48 11.86 -21.85
N GLU A 732 -11.69 10.68 -22.45
CA GLU A 732 -12.00 10.48 -23.86
C GLU A 732 -13.20 11.33 -24.32
N SER A 733 -14.35 11.12 -23.65
CA SER A 733 -15.63 11.73 -24.00
C SER A 733 -15.67 13.26 -23.88
N THR A 734 -14.70 13.85 -23.17
CA THR A 734 -14.57 15.30 -22.98
C THR A 734 -13.32 15.89 -23.63
N SER A 735 -12.47 15.06 -24.24
CA SER A 735 -11.10 15.39 -24.66
C SER A 735 -10.37 16.21 -23.58
N SER A 736 -10.36 15.70 -22.34
CA SER A 736 -9.68 16.33 -21.21
C SER A 736 -8.20 15.95 -21.18
N ARG A 737 -7.35 16.91 -20.79
CA ARG A 737 -5.90 16.71 -20.63
C ARG A 737 -5.62 15.99 -19.31
N THR A 738 -5.80 14.67 -19.31
CA THR A 738 -5.36 13.75 -18.26
C THR A 738 -4.00 13.11 -18.59
N LEU A 739 -3.30 12.64 -17.57
CA LEU A 739 -2.19 11.69 -17.69
C LEU A 739 -2.42 10.54 -16.70
N HIS A 740 -2.43 9.31 -17.20
CA HIS A 740 -2.47 8.09 -16.39
C HIS A 740 -1.03 7.61 -16.14
N ASN A 741 -0.22 8.45 -15.49
CA ASN A 741 1.21 8.20 -15.28
C ASN A 741 1.50 7.15 -14.20
N HIS A 742 0.56 6.91 -13.27
CA HIS A 742 0.75 5.96 -12.18
C HIS A 742 0.37 4.52 -12.57
N PHE A 743 0.98 3.53 -11.90
CA PHE A 743 0.67 2.11 -12.10
C PHE A 743 -0.76 1.75 -11.65
N GLU A 744 -1.32 2.48 -10.68
CA GLU A 744 -2.76 2.48 -10.34
C GLU A 744 -3.50 3.49 -11.25
N MET A 745 -4.35 3.02 -12.18
CA MET A 745 -5.07 3.90 -13.13
C MET A 745 -6.15 4.75 -12.44
N SER A 746 -6.63 4.32 -11.28
CA SER A 746 -7.49 5.11 -10.38
C SER A 746 -6.81 6.36 -9.76
N ILE A 747 -5.56 6.65 -10.12
CA ILE A 747 -4.87 7.91 -9.85
C ILE A 747 -4.46 8.59 -11.16
N ILE A 748 -4.94 9.82 -11.37
CA ILE A 748 -4.67 10.61 -12.58
C ILE A 748 -4.11 12.00 -12.25
N GLU A 749 -3.29 12.52 -13.17
CA GLU A 749 -3.00 13.95 -13.25
C GLU A 749 -4.00 14.61 -14.22
N LEU A 750 -4.51 15.80 -13.90
CA LEU A 750 -5.53 16.50 -14.70
C LEU A 750 -5.24 18.02 -14.72
N LYS A 751 -5.40 18.67 -15.88
CA LYS A 751 -5.33 20.14 -15.97
C LYS A 751 -6.53 20.79 -15.28
N THR A 752 -6.28 21.78 -14.42
CA THR A 752 -7.29 22.45 -13.58
C THR A 752 -8.45 23.05 -14.39
N GLU A 753 -8.16 23.54 -15.60
CA GLU A 753 -9.13 24.08 -16.56
C GLU A 753 -10.19 23.03 -17.00
N ASP A 754 -9.77 21.78 -17.21
CA ASP A 754 -10.62 20.71 -17.72
C ASP A 754 -11.47 20.05 -16.62
N ARG A 755 -11.19 20.35 -15.34
CA ARG A 755 -11.77 19.67 -14.18
C ARG A 755 -13.31 19.71 -14.12
N SER A 756 -13.95 20.79 -14.58
CA SER A 756 -15.43 20.84 -14.58
C SER A 756 -15.99 19.84 -15.58
N LYS A 757 -15.66 19.98 -16.88
CA LYS A 757 -16.17 19.10 -17.94
C LYS A 757 -15.89 17.62 -17.64
N PHE A 758 -14.71 17.31 -17.10
CA PHE A 758 -14.33 15.96 -16.69
C PHE A 758 -15.26 15.40 -15.59
N LEU A 759 -15.51 16.18 -14.52
CA LEU A 759 -16.41 15.77 -13.44
C LEU A 759 -17.87 15.67 -13.91
N ASP A 760 -18.32 16.58 -14.76
CA ASP A 760 -19.68 16.58 -15.33
C ASP A 760 -19.92 15.31 -16.18
N ALA A 761 -18.94 14.90 -17.00
CA ALA A 761 -18.99 13.65 -17.75
C ALA A 761 -18.87 12.40 -16.86
N LEU A 762 -18.01 12.42 -15.84
CA LEU A 762 -17.89 11.33 -14.87
C LEU A 762 -19.20 11.13 -14.06
N ILE A 763 -19.91 12.21 -13.75
CA ILE A 763 -21.27 12.14 -13.16
C ILE A 763 -22.23 11.49 -14.16
N SER A 764 -22.20 11.90 -15.43
CA SER A 764 -23.05 11.33 -16.49
C SER A 764 -22.73 9.87 -16.82
N LEU A 765 -21.51 9.39 -16.57
CA LEU A 765 -21.07 8.01 -16.79
C LEU A 765 -21.49 7.05 -15.66
N LEU A 766 -21.68 7.56 -14.44
CA LEU A 766 -21.88 6.76 -13.23
C LEU A 766 -23.28 6.88 -12.61
N SER A 767 -24.19 7.68 -13.20
CA SER A 767 -25.55 7.96 -12.67
C SER A 767 -26.65 7.06 -13.21
#